data_AF-A0AAV1CE14-F1
#
_entry.id   AF-A0AAV1CE14-F1
#
_cell.length_a   1.000
_cell.length_b   1.000
_cell.length_c   1.000
_cell.angle_alpha   90.00
_cell.angle_beta   90.00
_cell.angle_gamma   90.00
#
_symmetry.space_group_name_H-M   'P 1'
#
loop_
_entity.id
_entity.type
_entity.pdbx_description
1 polymer ?
#
loop_
_entity_poly.entity_id
_entity_poly.type
_entity_poly.pdbx_seq_one_letter_code
_entity_poly.pdbx_strand_id
1 'polypeptide(L)'
;MPGSISPVTVTDEIWVDEHDDPTEEAVMQQPYRTAFHFQPPKNWMNDPNGPMYYNGFYHFFYQYNPREAQFGDGDLSWGHAVSSNLVDWVHLEPALNPTHPFDINGCWSGSATFLPDGTPVILYTGIDSQKREVQNLAIPKDPSDPYLREWIKSDKNPLMVPVDGMGARLFRDPTTAWKGRDGKWRVTIGGEMDLHGTSFLYHSDDFETWTKSCKPLNFSTTSNMWECPDFFPVSVSGADGLDTCVIDGNIKHVFKASINQHSCMRDCYVIGTYDPETDEYVADFDFIDKNVDLRYDYGVFYASKSFYDSEKRRRVLWAWVLEGETSSDHIKKGWCGVQSFPRTILLDEGGKQLSQWPVREIESLRTNEVKIQDKEIKGGVVFEITGITASQADIEVSFYIPNLDDAELLPPEGRDPQAFCKTKNASAGSKIGPFGLMVLASDDLAEHTDIFFRVYKGEDEHVVLMCSDQSRSSLREEVEKPTHGAFVDIDPSQKFSLRTLIDHSIIESFGGGGKTCITARAYPKVAVVPIPRIDEPILVDYDQLQPYRTGYHFQPPKNWMNDPNGPMYYNGVYHLFYQYNPQGATWAGGLLSWGHSVSYNLVDWIHLEPALDPTDAFDINGCWSGSATILLDGTPVILYTGSDSEKRQVQNLAFPKNASDPYLSEWVKSEHNPIMTPVDEMNNEFRDPTTAWQGPDGKWRVIIGCELSGYGAAVLYLSEDLVNWTKSHRPFYSTKRAKWWECADFFPVSVNGNNGLDTYVIDGNIKHILKASFNNSDYYVIGTYEPEIDQFVADDGIEDFLDDNVDLRYDYGMFYGSKTFYDGAHRRRIVWAWIMEAESQSDDLKKGWSGLQSLPRTILLDEGGKQLLQWPVREIETLRTKKISIQNYEVKGGAAFEITGVTASQADIEVSFHLPNLDDTELLHPEWRDPQVLCSRKNASAGGKVGPFGLMVLASSDLTEHTDIFFRIYNKGNYEYVVLMCSDQTRSSLREGVGKSTFGAFVNVDPTQNISLRSLIDHSIVESFGGGGKSCITARVYPQLAVGNEAHLYVFNYGTESVVISNLSAWSMKSAELLPLDERTKSQV
;
A
#
# COMPACT_ATOMS: atom_id res chain seq x y z
N MET A 1 20.46 -3.20 -18.93
CA MET A 1 19.91 -2.20 -19.87
C MET A 1 18.43 -2.50 -20.01
N PRO A 2 17.52 -1.62 -19.58
CA PRO A 2 16.11 -1.74 -19.96
C PRO A 2 16.00 -1.49 -21.47
N GLY A 3 15.22 -2.30 -22.18
CA GLY A 3 15.01 -2.15 -23.61
C GLY A 3 14.31 -0.84 -23.94
N SER A 4 14.79 -0.12 -24.95
CA SER A 4 14.10 1.05 -25.50
C SER A 4 12.75 0.61 -26.08
N ILE A 5 11.65 1.09 -25.52
CA ILE A 5 10.31 0.92 -26.10
C ILE A 5 10.23 1.90 -27.27
N SER A 6 9.97 1.38 -28.48
CA SER A 6 9.85 2.20 -29.68
C SER A 6 8.48 2.89 -29.72
N PRO A 7 8.40 4.14 -30.22
CA PRO A 7 7.13 4.80 -30.49
C PRO A 7 6.23 3.94 -31.39
N VAL A 8 4.92 4.00 -31.15
CA VAL A 8 3.90 3.29 -31.93
C VAL A 8 3.05 4.31 -32.68
N THR A 9 2.59 3.95 -33.88
CA THR A 9 1.60 4.75 -34.62
C THR A 9 0.19 4.39 -34.17
N VAL A 10 -0.64 5.37 -33.83
CA VAL A 10 -2.04 5.15 -33.48
C VAL A 10 -2.83 4.74 -34.73
N THR A 11 -3.32 3.49 -34.74
CA THR A 11 -4.17 2.89 -35.78
C THR A 11 -5.56 2.61 -35.22
N ASP A 12 -6.54 2.40 -36.10
CA ASP A 12 -7.92 2.08 -35.69
C ASP A 12 -8.00 0.82 -34.78
N GLU A 13 -7.03 -0.09 -34.90
CA GLU A 13 -6.91 -1.33 -34.11
C GLU A 13 -6.52 -1.14 -32.62
N ILE A 14 -6.13 0.08 -32.19
CA ILE A 14 -5.74 0.36 -30.78
C ILE A 14 -6.96 0.81 -29.93
N TRP A 15 -8.04 1.18 -30.60
CA TRP A 15 -9.29 1.59 -29.96
C TRP A 15 -10.13 0.37 -29.56
N VAL A 16 -10.91 0.51 -28.49
CA VAL A 16 -11.90 -0.49 -28.10
C VAL A 16 -13.04 -0.50 -29.14
N ASP A 17 -13.59 -1.67 -29.45
CA ASP A 17 -14.76 -1.81 -30.32
C ASP A 17 -15.96 -1.04 -29.74
N GLU A 18 -16.72 -0.34 -30.60
CA GLU A 18 -17.83 0.55 -30.23
C GLU A 18 -19.05 -0.20 -29.65
N HIS A 19 -19.02 -1.53 -29.60
CA HIS A 19 -20.16 -2.37 -29.23
C HIS A 19 -19.99 -3.18 -27.94
N ASP A 20 -18.81 -3.17 -27.32
CA ASP A 20 -18.53 -3.85 -26.05
C ASP A 20 -18.17 -2.85 -24.94
N ASP A 21 -18.59 -3.10 -23.69
CA ASP A 21 -18.15 -2.33 -22.51
C ASP A 21 -16.69 -2.74 -22.20
N PRO A 22 -15.69 -1.87 -22.41
CA PRO A 22 -14.29 -2.25 -22.22
C PRO A 22 -13.99 -2.67 -20.79
N THR A 23 -13.17 -3.70 -20.64
CA THR A 23 -12.57 -4.04 -19.35
C THR A 23 -11.67 -2.88 -18.90
N GLU A 24 -11.55 -2.67 -17.57
CA GLU A 24 -10.64 -1.66 -17.01
C GLU A 24 -9.20 -1.87 -17.49
N GLU A 25 -8.78 -3.12 -17.66
CA GLU A 25 -7.46 -3.46 -18.20
C GLU A 25 -7.25 -2.92 -19.63
N ALA A 26 -8.27 -3.06 -20.51
CA ALA A 26 -8.19 -2.54 -21.87
C ALA A 26 -8.16 -1.00 -21.90
N VAL A 27 -8.85 -0.35 -20.96
CA VAL A 27 -8.81 1.11 -20.77
C VAL A 27 -7.42 1.58 -20.30
N MET A 28 -6.82 0.86 -19.36
CA MET A 28 -5.52 1.21 -18.79
C MET A 28 -4.35 1.07 -19.79
N GLN A 29 -4.53 0.28 -20.85
CA GLN A 29 -3.55 0.11 -21.92
C GLN A 29 -3.65 1.17 -23.04
N GLN A 30 -4.57 2.13 -22.92
CA GLN A 30 -4.78 3.16 -23.94
C GLN A 30 -3.57 4.14 -24.03
N PRO A 31 -3.13 4.50 -25.24
CA PRO A 31 -1.88 5.25 -25.48
C PRO A 31 -1.79 6.65 -24.86
N TYR A 32 -2.93 7.26 -24.56
CA TYR A 32 -3.04 8.64 -24.04
C TYR A 32 -3.35 8.71 -22.53
N ARG A 33 -3.45 7.54 -21.89
CA ARG A 33 -3.69 7.41 -20.45
C ARG A 33 -2.51 8.00 -19.68
N THR A 34 -2.78 8.76 -18.64
CA THR A 34 -1.74 9.39 -17.81
C THR A 34 -1.24 8.42 -16.75
N ALA A 35 0.02 8.56 -16.34
CA ALA A 35 0.65 7.68 -15.37
C ALA A 35 0.64 8.25 -13.95
N PHE A 36 0.66 9.57 -13.78
CA PHE A 36 0.67 10.21 -12.46
C PHE A 36 -0.34 11.36 -12.32
N HIS A 37 -0.91 11.88 -13.41
CA HIS A 37 -2.11 12.72 -13.32
C HIS A 37 -3.34 11.87 -13.04
N PHE A 38 -4.20 12.36 -12.14
CA PHE A 38 -5.36 11.60 -11.69
C PHE A 38 -6.42 11.50 -12.78
N GLN A 39 -6.95 10.28 -12.98
CA GLN A 39 -8.05 9.94 -13.89
C GLN A 39 -8.93 8.85 -13.28
N PRO A 40 -10.23 8.76 -13.59
CA PRO A 40 -11.07 7.66 -13.11
C PRO A 40 -10.65 6.36 -13.81
N PRO A 41 -10.81 5.18 -13.19
CA PRO A 41 -10.41 3.90 -13.79
C PRO A 41 -10.99 3.67 -15.19
N LYS A 42 -12.22 4.16 -15.41
CA LYS A 42 -12.92 4.19 -16.70
C LYS A 42 -13.93 5.34 -16.71
N ASN A 43 -14.64 5.51 -17.82
CA ASN A 43 -15.74 6.45 -17.99
C ASN A 43 -15.33 7.93 -17.85
N TRP A 44 -16.29 8.80 -17.56
CA TRP A 44 -16.13 10.24 -17.63
C TRP A 44 -15.93 10.87 -16.25
N MET A 45 -14.94 11.77 -16.13
CA MET A 45 -14.79 12.67 -14.98
C MET A 45 -14.69 14.14 -15.40
N ASN A 46 -14.98 15.04 -14.47
CA ASN A 46 -14.61 16.45 -14.56
C ASN A 46 -14.26 17.03 -13.18
N ASP A 47 -14.97 18.06 -12.73
CA ASP A 47 -14.70 18.92 -11.58
C ASP A 47 -14.17 18.18 -10.35
N PRO A 48 -13.04 18.63 -9.77
CA PRO A 48 -12.62 18.21 -8.45
C PRO A 48 -13.63 18.67 -7.40
N ASN A 49 -14.01 17.77 -6.50
CA ASN A 49 -15.04 18.00 -5.49
C ASN A 49 -14.50 17.79 -4.09
N GLY A 50 -14.71 18.80 -3.24
CA GLY A 50 -14.38 18.76 -1.81
C GLY A 50 -13.08 18.05 -1.41
N PRO A 51 -11.94 18.33 -2.05
CA PRO A 51 -10.73 17.63 -1.66
C PRO A 51 -10.27 18.09 -0.27
N MET A 52 -9.66 17.19 0.50
CA MET A 52 -9.31 17.47 1.89
C MET A 52 -8.21 16.52 2.41
N TYR A 53 -7.57 16.87 3.52
CA TYR A 53 -6.73 15.97 4.28
C TYR A 53 -7.44 15.56 5.58
N TYR A 54 -7.62 14.26 5.79
CA TYR A 54 -8.34 13.69 6.92
C TYR A 54 -7.70 12.39 7.40
N ASN A 55 -7.44 12.27 8.71
CA ASN A 55 -6.94 11.05 9.37
C ASN A 55 -5.77 10.34 8.66
N GLY A 56 -4.81 11.11 8.13
CA GLY A 56 -3.63 10.56 7.45
C GLY A 56 -3.75 10.46 5.92
N PHE A 57 -4.92 10.75 5.35
CA PHE A 57 -5.20 10.60 3.93
C PHE A 57 -5.65 11.90 3.29
N TYR A 58 -5.17 12.14 2.08
CA TYR A 58 -5.79 13.06 1.14
C TYR A 58 -6.98 12.37 0.49
N HIS A 59 -8.17 12.94 0.68
CA HIS A 59 -9.38 12.52 -0.01
C HIS A 59 -9.58 13.40 -1.23
N PHE A 60 -9.85 12.76 -2.36
CA PHE A 60 -10.17 13.41 -3.61
C PHE A 60 -11.49 12.87 -4.12
N PHE A 61 -12.52 13.72 -4.07
CA PHE A 61 -13.77 13.44 -4.75
C PHE A 61 -13.79 14.18 -6.09
N TYR A 62 -14.57 13.70 -7.03
CA TYR A 62 -14.68 14.30 -8.35
C TYR A 62 -16.03 13.97 -8.95
N GLN A 63 -16.56 14.87 -9.78
CA GLN A 63 -17.80 14.59 -10.49
C GLN A 63 -17.53 13.51 -11.55
N TYR A 64 -18.34 12.45 -11.52
CA TYR A 64 -18.09 11.19 -12.20
C TYR A 64 -19.37 10.65 -12.83
N ASN A 65 -19.30 10.22 -14.09
CA ASN A 65 -20.34 9.40 -14.70
C ASN A 65 -19.92 7.93 -14.62
N PRO A 66 -20.55 7.10 -13.77
CA PRO A 66 -20.18 5.71 -13.62
C PRO A 66 -20.62 4.81 -14.78
N ARG A 67 -21.36 5.33 -15.77
CA ARG A 67 -21.95 4.52 -16.84
C ARG A 67 -21.26 4.60 -18.19
N GLU A 68 -20.66 5.75 -18.52
CA GLU A 68 -20.09 5.96 -19.85
C GLU A 68 -19.02 7.05 -19.85
N ALA A 69 -18.17 7.04 -20.88
CA ALA A 69 -17.13 8.04 -21.14
C ALA A 69 -17.67 9.38 -21.68
N GLN A 70 -18.92 9.72 -21.38
CA GLN A 70 -19.56 10.97 -21.75
C GLN A 70 -20.17 11.68 -20.55
N PHE A 71 -20.40 12.98 -20.69
CA PHE A 71 -21.21 13.75 -19.75
C PHE A 71 -22.65 13.17 -19.75
N GLY A 72 -23.10 12.66 -18.60
CA GLY A 72 -24.41 12.05 -18.46
C GLY A 72 -25.41 12.98 -17.77
N ASP A 73 -26.37 13.54 -18.51
CA ASP A 73 -27.51 14.27 -17.94
C ASP A 73 -28.39 13.31 -17.11
N GLY A 74 -28.18 13.26 -15.78
CA GLY A 74 -29.01 12.47 -14.86
C GLY A 74 -28.28 11.47 -13.98
N ASP A 75 -27.05 11.08 -14.33
CA ASP A 75 -26.34 9.94 -13.72
C ASP A 75 -25.04 10.34 -13.00
N LEU A 76 -24.79 11.63 -12.83
CA LEU A 76 -23.57 12.12 -12.20
C LEU A 76 -23.53 11.80 -10.70
N SER A 77 -22.43 11.19 -10.28
CA SER A 77 -22.07 10.83 -8.92
C SER A 77 -20.80 11.58 -8.49
N TRP A 78 -20.44 11.50 -7.22
CA TRP A 78 -19.09 11.84 -6.76
C TRP A 78 -18.25 10.57 -6.70
N GLY A 79 -17.32 10.40 -7.65
CA GLY A 79 -16.26 9.42 -7.53
C GLY A 79 -15.35 9.75 -6.34
N HIS A 80 -14.65 8.76 -5.81
CA HIS A 80 -13.85 8.90 -4.60
C HIS A 80 -12.52 8.17 -4.77
N ALA A 81 -11.44 8.86 -4.42
CA ALA A 81 -10.13 8.25 -4.25
C ALA A 81 -9.42 8.81 -3.01
N VAL A 82 -8.48 8.03 -2.48
CA VAL A 82 -7.63 8.43 -1.35
C VAL A 82 -6.15 8.27 -1.70
N SER A 83 -5.30 9.10 -1.10
CA SER A 83 -3.85 9.04 -1.25
C SER A 83 -3.14 9.43 0.04
N SER A 84 -2.00 8.81 0.37
CA SER A 84 -1.14 9.26 1.46
C SER A 84 -0.16 10.36 1.05
N ASN A 85 0.06 10.55 -0.26
CA ASN A 85 1.14 11.37 -0.79
C ASN A 85 0.76 12.24 -2.01
N LEU A 86 -0.51 12.31 -2.42
CA LEU A 86 -1.00 13.05 -3.59
C LEU A 86 -0.52 12.53 -4.96
N VAL A 87 0.24 11.43 -4.97
CA VAL A 87 0.82 10.81 -6.19
C VAL A 87 0.17 9.45 -6.43
N ASP A 88 0.20 8.59 -5.41
CA ASP A 88 -0.35 7.24 -5.48
C ASP A 88 -1.80 7.27 -4.99
N TRP A 89 -2.74 6.92 -5.86
CA TRP A 89 -4.18 7.03 -5.59
C TRP A 89 -4.84 5.66 -5.54
N VAL A 90 -5.69 5.47 -4.53
CA VAL A 90 -6.56 4.29 -4.37
C VAL A 90 -7.97 4.71 -4.71
N HIS A 91 -8.55 4.11 -5.75
CA HIS A 91 -9.95 4.34 -6.09
C HIS A 91 -10.87 3.59 -5.12
N LEU A 92 -11.91 4.27 -4.66
CA LEU A 92 -12.96 3.73 -3.80
C LEU A 92 -14.30 3.81 -4.52
N GLU A 93 -15.32 3.17 -3.94
CA GLU A 93 -16.70 3.30 -4.42
C GLU A 93 -17.16 4.78 -4.40
N PRO A 94 -18.06 5.19 -5.32
CA PRO A 94 -18.56 6.55 -5.36
C PRO A 94 -19.16 7.01 -4.01
N ALA A 95 -18.68 8.14 -3.50
CA ALA A 95 -19.09 8.70 -2.22
C ALA A 95 -20.54 9.19 -2.21
N LEU A 96 -21.01 9.79 -3.31
CA LEU A 96 -22.39 10.27 -3.48
C LEU A 96 -22.99 9.78 -4.78
N ASN A 97 -24.19 9.20 -4.73
CA ASN A 97 -24.94 8.73 -5.90
C ASN A 97 -26.31 9.42 -5.98
N PRO A 98 -26.84 9.78 -7.16
CA PRO A 98 -28.14 10.45 -7.33
C PRO A 98 -29.28 9.50 -6.94
N THR A 99 -29.83 9.67 -5.74
CA THR A 99 -30.68 8.66 -5.09
C THR A 99 -31.91 9.25 -4.42
N HIS A 100 -31.97 10.59 -4.30
CA HIS A 100 -33.00 11.28 -3.54
C HIS A 100 -33.68 12.36 -4.39
N PRO A 101 -34.92 12.79 -4.09
CA PRO A 101 -35.63 13.78 -4.90
C PRO A 101 -34.90 15.10 -5.14
N PHE A 102 -33.96 15.49 -4.26
CA PHE A 102 -33.17 16.71 -4.35
C PHE A 102 -31.89 16.58 -5.21
N ASP A 103 -31.54 15.37 -5.64
CA ASP A 103 -30.38 15.10 -6.51
C ASP A 103 -30.63 14.01 -7.55
N ILE A 104 -31.89 13.62 -7.77
CA ILE A 104 -32.27 12.48 -8.61
C ILE A 104 -31.80 12.61 -10.07
N ASN A 105 -31.45 13.82 -10.51
CA ASN A 105 -30.91 14.08 -11.85
C ASN A 105 -29.40 14.41 -11.82
N GLY A 106 -28.69 14.09 -10.73
CA GLY A 106 -27.24 14.21 -10.62
C GLY A 106 -26.77 14.89 -9.32
N CYS A 107 -25.65 14.39 -8.79
CA CYS A 107 -24.84 15.02 -7.76
C CYS A 107 -23.70 15.80 -8.43
N TRP A 108 -23.81 17.14 -8.42
CA TRP A 108 -22.88 18.08 -9.02
C TRP A 108 -21.89 18.64 -8.00
N SER A 109 -21.04 19.56 -8.45
CA SER A 109 -19.87 20.03 -7.71
C SER A 109 -20.15 20.70 -6.37
N GLY A 110 -19.12 20.74 -5.53
CA GLY A 110 -19.24 21.17 -4.13
C GLY A 110 -17.93 21.12 -3.38
N SER A 111 -18.00 21.33 -2.07
CA SER A 111 -16.82 21.44 -1.21
C SER A 111 -17.00 20.73 0.14
N ALA A 112 -15.89 20.27 0.70
CA ALA A 112 -15.83 19.72 2.05
C ALA A 112 -15.54 20.84 3.06
N THR A 113 -16.03 20.73 4.28
CA THR A 113 -15.77 21.66 5.39
C THR A 113 -15.58 20.88 6.68
N PHE A 114 -14.64 21.28 7.52
CA PHE A 114 -14.48 20.72 8.85
C PHE A 114 -15.33 21.46 9.87
N LEU A 115 -16.17 20.73 10.61
CA LEU A 115 -16.86 21.23 11.78
C LEU A 115 -15.90 21.39 12.96
N PRO A 116 -16.27 22.12 14.04
CA PRO A 116 -15.35 22.44 15.14
C PRO A 116 -14.89 21.22 15.94
N ASP A 117 -15.59 20.10 15.83
CA ASP A 117 -15.23 18.80 16.42
C ASP A 117 -14.26 17.98 15.53
N GLY A 118 -13.89 18.50 14.36
CA GLY A 118 -13.04 17.83 13.39
C GLY A 118 -13.79 16.95 12.39
N THR A 119 -15.13 16.85 12.47
CA THR A 119 -15.92 16.05 11.54
C THR A 119 -15.97 16.71 10.16
N PRO A 120 -15.60 16.03 9.07
CA PRO A 120 -15.78 16.55 7.72
C PRO A 120 -17.25 16.46 7.30
N VAL A 121 -17.75 17.49 6.62
CA VAL A 121 -19.07 17.51 6.00
C VAL A 121 -18.98 18.02 4.56
N ILE A 122 -19.88 17.58 3.69
CA ILE A 122 -19.92 17.97 2.28
C ILE A 122 -21.16 18.83 2.02
N LEU A 123 -20.95 20.03 1.46
CA LEU A 123 -21.99 20.76 0.76
C LEU A 123 -21.81 20.59 -0.74
N TYR A 124 -22.88 20.20 -1.44
CA TYR A 124 -22.84 19.94 -2.88
C TYR A 124 -24.13 20.36 -3.58
N THR A 125 -24.05 20.61 -4.88
CA THR A 125 -25.23 20.86 -5.70
C THR A 125 -25.88 19.55 -6.13
N GLY A 126 -27.18 19.40 -5.93
CA GLY A 126 -27.99 18.35 -6.54
C GLY A 126 -28.96 18.91 -7.56
N ILE A 127 -29.31 18.10 -8.56
CA ILE A 127 -30.36 18.45 -9.51
C ILE A 127 -31.66 17.77 -9.09
N ASP A 128 -32.60 18.56 -8.58
CA ASP A 128 -33.83 18.05 -8.01
C ASP A 128 -34.82 17.52 -9.07
N SER A 129 -35.93 16.92 -8.63
CA SER A 129 -36.96 16.36 -9.52
C SER A 129 -37.63 17.38 -10.46
N GLN A 130 -37.49 18.67 -10.18
CA GLN A 130 -37.97 19.78 -11.03
C GLN A 130 -36.85 20.35 -11.92
N LYS A 131 -35.68 19.70 -11.94
CA LYS A 131 -34.46 20.14 -12.65
C LYS A 131 -33.97 21.50 -12.19
N ARG A 132 -34.15 21.81 -10.89
CA ARG A 132 -33.56 22.97 -10.22
C ARG A 132 -32.23 22.55 -9.60
N GLU A 133 -31.25 23.43 -9.65
CA GLU A 133 -30.00 23.28 -8.90
C GLU A 133 -30.22 23.69 -7.45
N VAL A 134 -30.02 22.76 -6.52
CA VAL A 134 -30.26 22.95 -5.10
C VAL A 134 -29.04 22.51 -4.29
N GLN A 135 -28.82 23.08 -3.12
CA GLN A 135 -27.65 22.75 -2.30
C GLN A 135 -28.03 21.78 -1.18
N ASN A 136 -27.21 20.76 -1.02
CA ASN A 136 -27.46 19.61 -0.17
C ASN A 136 -26.27 19.37 0.77
N LEU A 137 -26.55 18.79 1.93
CA LEU A 137 -25.57 18.38 2.93
C LEU A 137 -25.45 16.86 2.97
N ALA A 138 -24.20 16.37 3.03
CA ALA A 138 -23.87 14.99 3.35
C ALA A 138 -22.83 14.95 4.48
N ILE A 139 -22.94 13.93 5.32
CA ILE A 139 -22.04 13.66 6.45
C ILE A 139 -21.52 12.22 6.35
N PRO A 140 -20.32 11.92 6.84
CA PRO A 140 -19.83 10.55 6.83
C PRO A 140 -20.69 9.66 7.73
N LYS A 141 -20.98 8.44 7.26
CA LYS A 141 -21.72 7.43 8.04
C LYS A 141 -20.94 6.99 9.27
N ASP A 142 -19.63 6.85 9.12
CA ASP A 142 -18.69 6.56 10.20
C ASP A 142 -17.49 7.53 10.11
N PRO A 143 -17.46 8.59 10.93
CA PRO A 143 -16.31 9.50 10.99
C PRO A 143 -15.01 8.83 11.43
N SER A 144 -15.06 7.64 12.05
CA SER A 144 -13.84 6.92 12.45
C SER A 144 -13.21 6.14 11.30
N ASP A 145 -13.92 5.93 10.19
CA ASP A 145 -13.36 5.32 8.97
C ASP A 145 -12.38 6.29 8.31
N PRO A 146 -11.06 6.02 8.32
CA PRO A 146 -10.09 6.94 7.74
C PRO A 146 -10.27 7.10 6.23
N TYR A 147 -10.99 6.19 5.56
CA TYR A 147 -11.28 6.27 4.13
C TYR A 147 -12.59 6.94 3.80
N LEU A 148 -13.49 7.18 4.76
CA LEU A 148 -14.80 7.82 4.56
C LEU A 148 -15.62 7.17 3.43
N ARG A 149 -15.69 5.84 3.41
CA ARG A 149 -16.29 5.07 2.29
C ARG A 149 -17.79 5.26 2.12
N GLU A 150 -18.50 5.64 3.18
CA GLU A 150 -19.95 5.78 3.14
C GLU A 150 -20.39 7.15 3.67
N TRP A 151 -21.34 7.77 2.96
CA TRP A 151 -21.91 9.08 3.29
C TRP A 151 -23.43 9.01 3.43
N ILE A 152 -23.96 9.76 4.39
CA ILE A 152 -25.40 9.93 4.64
C ILE A 152 -25.80 11.33 4.22
N LYS A 153 -26.84 11.43 3.40
CA LYS A 153 -27.44 12.71 3.00
C LYS A 153 -28.43 13.16 4.07
N SER A 154 -28.38 14.45 4.44
CA SER A 154 -29.27 15.00 5.46
C SER A 154 -30.75 14.95 5.02
N ASP A 155 -31.63 14.55 5.95
CA ASP A 155 -33.09 14.59 5.75
C ASP A 155 -33.64 16.02 5.61
N LYS A 156 -32.83 17.03 5.94
CA LYS A 156 -33.17 18.46 5.77
C LYS A 156 -32.94 18.96 4.33
N ASN A 157 -32.34 18.16 3.46
CA ASN A 157 -32.08 18.55 2.08
C ASN A 157 -33.37 18.78 1.26
N PRO A 158 -33.37 19.75 0.33
CA PRO A 158 -32.28 20.70 0.07
C PRO A 158 -32.24 21.85 1.09
N LEU A 159 -31.03 22.30 1.42
CA LEU A 159 -30.80 23.38 2.37
C LEU A 159 -30.96 24.77 1.75
N MET A 160 -30.57 24.92 0.48
CA MET A 160 -30.65 26.19 -0.27
C MET A 160 -31.16 25.93 -1.68
N VAL A 161 -32.01 26.82 -2.19
CA VAL A 161 -32.64 26.73 -3.51
C VAL A 161 -32.41 28.02 -4.30
N PRO A 162 -32.59 28.01 -5.64
CA PRO A 162 -32.44 29.22 -6.45
C PRO A 162 -33.36 30.32 -5.95
N VAL A 163 -32.84 31.56 -5.92
CA VAL A 163 -33.55 32.72 -5.39
C VAL A 163 -34.65 33.18 -6.34
N ASP A 164 -35.69 33.83 -5.83
CA ASP A 164 -36.76 34.36 -6.68
C ASP A 164 -36.22 35.32 -7.75
N GLY A 165 -36.59 35.09 -9.02
CA GLY A 165 -36.12 35.86 -10.18
C GLY A 165 -34.89 35.26 -10.89
N MET A 166 -34.23 34.26 -10.30
CA MET A 166 -33.12 33.53 -10.91
C MET A 166 -33.61 32.35 -11.75
N GLY A 167 -32.86 32.02 -12.81
CA GLY A 167 -33.09 30.79 -13.56
C GLY A 167 -32.83 29.54 -12.71
N ALA A 168 -33.68 28.53 -12.83
CA ALA A 168 -33.58 27.28 -12.06
C ALA A 168 -32.25 26.52 -12.22
N ARG A 169 -31.49 26.83 -13.28
CA ARG A 169 -30.21 26.19 -13.64
C ARG A 169 -29.02 27.15 -13.59
N LEU A 170 -29.04 28.12 -12.67
CA LEU A 170 -28.02 29.16 -12.58
C LEU A 170 -27.59 29.37 -11.12
N PHE A 171 -27.48 28.29 -10.34
CA PHE A 171 -27.23 28.33 -8.89
C PHE A 171 -26.52 27.07 -8.35
N ARG A 172 -25.19 27.09 -8.24
CA ARG A 172 -24.41 25.87 -7.98
C ARG A 172 -23.04 26.08 -7.33
N ASP A 173 -22.42 24.96 -6.97
CA ASP A 173 -21.03 24.78 -6.58
C ASP A 173 -20.63 25.52 -5.28
N PRO A 174 -21.22 25.17 -4.13
CA PRO A 174 -20.91 25.82 -2.85
C PRO A 174 -19.42 25.72 -2.52
N THR A 175 -18.86 26.80 -1.96
CA THR A 175 -17.47 26.83 -1.46
C THR A 175 -17.27 26.03 -0.19
N THR A 176 -16.02 25.79 0.18
CA THR A 176 -15.66 25.51 1.57
C THR A 176 -16.21 26.62 2.44
N ALA A 177 -16.94 26.28 3.50
CA ALA A 177 -17.52 27.27 4.38
C ALA A 177 -16.48 27.76 5.40
N TRP A 178 -16.59 29.02 5.82
CA TRP A 178 -15.71 29.62 6.83
C TRP A 178 -16.53 30.20 7.98
N LYS A 179 -15.90 30.33 9.15
CA LYS A 179 -16.54 30.87 10.33
C LYS A 179 -16.13 32.32 10.56
N GLY A 180 -17.11 33.21 10.69
CA GLY A 180 -16.88 34.61 11.02
C GLY A 180 -16.67 34.83 12.52
N ARG A 181 -16.26 36.05 12.91
CA ARG A 181 -16.01 36.42 14.31
C ARG A 181 -17.24 36.36 15.21
N ASP A 182 -18.41 36.56 14.62
CA ASP A 182 -19.71 36.40 15.30
C ASP A 182 -20.07 34.93 15.58
N GLY A 183 -19.24 33.97 15.16
CA GLY A 183 -19.44 32.55 15.36
C GLY A 183 -20.35 31.88 14.34
N LYS A 184 -20.81 32.58 13.29
CA LYS A 184 -21.66 32.01 12.25
C LYS A 184 -20.84 31.48 11.07
N TRP A 185 -21.36 30.46 10.41
CA TRP A 185 -20.83 29.97 9.15
C TRP A 185 -21.20 30.87 8.00
N ARG A 186 -20.30 31.03 7.03
CA ARG A 186 -20.54 31.60 5.71
C ARG A 186 -20.23 30.58 4.64
N VAL A 187 -21.00 30.61 3.57
CA VAL A 187 -20.70 29.90 2.33
C VAL A 187 -21.06 30.81 1.17
N THR A 188 -20.35 30.68 0.06
CA THR A 188 -20.77 31.31 -1.18
C THR A 188 -21.06 30.30 -2.28
N ILE A 189 -22.03 30.63 -3.14
CA ILE A 189 -22.57 29.77 -4.20
C ILE A 189 -22.52 30.57 -5.50
N GLY A 190 -22.04 29.95 -6.57
CA GLY A 190 -21.96 30.56 -7.90
C GLY A 190 -23.33 30.62 -8.56
N GLY A 191 -23.51 31.63 -9.40
CA GLY A 191 -24.71 31.72 -10.22
C GLY A 191 -24.76 32.95 -11.11
N GLU A 192 -25.95 33.21 -11.65
CA GLU A 192 -26.24 34.39 -12.48
C GLU A 192 -27.50 35.09 -11.97
N MET A 193 -27.45 36.41 -11.83
CA MET A 193 -28.61 37.26 -11.53
C MET A 193 -28.64 38.43 -12.53
N ASP A 194 -29.75 38.66 -13.20
CA ASP A 194 -29.91 39.78 -14.15
C ASP A 194 -28.78 39.87 -15.21
N LEU A 195 -28.32 38.72 -15.73
CA LEU A 195 -27.19 38.58 -16.67
C LEU A 195 -25.81 38.91 -16.08
N HIS A 196 -25.70 38.96 -14.76
CA HIS A 196 -24.47 39.23 -14.03
C HIS A 196 -24.03 38.00 -13.23
N GLY A 197 -22.80 37.55 -13.49
CA GLY A 197 -22.13 36.52 -12.70
C GLY A 197 -22.06 36.96 -11.25
N THR A 198 -22.55 36.11 -10.35
CA THR A 198 -22.77 36.49 -8.96
C THR A 198 -22.37 35.37 -8.01
N SER A 199 -21.65 35.74 -6.95
CA SER A 199 -21.31 34.85 -5.84
C SER A 199 -22.25 35.15 -4.67
N PHE A 200 -23.30 34.35 -4.49
CA PHE A 200 -24.30 34.57 -3.46
C PHE A 200 -23.75 34.17 -2.09
N LEU A 201 -23.82 35.08 -1.12
CA LEU A 201 -23.37 34.81 0.25
C LEU A 201 -24.55 34.34 1.11
N TYR A 202 -24.32 33.30 1.90
CA TYR A 202 -25.27 32.78 2.88
C TYR A 202 -24.59 32.65 4.24
N HIS A 203 -25.38 32.74 5.31
CA HIS A 203 -24.91 32.51 6.67
C HIS A 203 -25.78 31.51 7.44
N SER A 204 -25.17 30.78 8.37
CA SER A 204 -25.83 29.76 9.20
C SER A 204 -25.26 29.71 10.62
N ASP A 205 -26.13 29.49 11.61
CA ASP A 205 -25.72 29.26 13.01
C ASP A 205 -25.40 27.78 13.28
N ASP A 206 -25.99 26.85 12.52
CA ASP A 206 -26.03 25.40 12.79
C ASP A 206 -25.52 24.53 11.62
N PHE A 207 -25.12 25.15 10.50
CA PHE A 207 -24.72 24.50 9.23
C PHE A 207 -25.85 23.83 8.44
N GLU A 208 -27.08 23.83 8.97
CA GLU A 208 -28.24 23.19 8.34
C GLU A 208 -29.26 24.22 7.85
N THR A 209 -29.42 25.31 8.60
CA THR A 209 -30.35 26.40 8.30
C THR A 209 -29.57 27.58 7.74
N TRP A 210 -29.72 27.85 6.45
CA TRP A 210 -28.99 28.91 5.75
C TRP A 210 -29.88 30.10 5.41
N THR A 211 -29.39 31.30 5.67
CA THR A 211 -30.06 32.56 5.32
C THR A 211 -29.20 33.32 4.31
N LYS A 212 -29.80 33.76 3.21
CA LYS A 212 -29.12 34.55 2.18
C LYS A 212 -28.81 35.96 2.69
N SER A 213 -27.58 36.43 2.47
CA SER A 213 -27.20 37.82 2.69
C SER A 213 -27.83 38.75 1.66
N CYS A 214 -28.11 40.00 2.05
CA CYS A 214 -28.68 41.02 1.15
C CYS A 214 -27.73 41.41 0.00
N LYS A 215 -26.42 41.33 0.24
CA LYS A 215 -25.37 41.61 -0.73
C LYS A 215 -24.66 40.30 -1.12
N PRO A 216 -24.28 40.10 -2.40
CA PRO A 216 -23.40 39.00 -2.77
C PRO A 216 -21.98 39.25 -2.22
N LEU A 217 -21.16 38.20 -2.15
CA LEU A 217 -19.74 38.32 -1.79
C LEU A 217 -18.99 39.10 -2.88
N ASN A 218 -19.27 38.76 -4.14
CA ASN A 218 -18.75 39.46 -5.31
C ASN A 218 -19.69 39.26 -6.51
N PHE A 219 -19.61 40.14 -7.51
CA PHE A 219 -20.35 40.04 -8.76
C PHE A 219 -19.59 40.70 -9.91
N SER A 220 -19.91 40.36 -11.15
CA SER A 220 -19.39 41.05 -12.34
C SER A 220 -20.51 41.57 -13.22
N THR A 221 -20.24 42.72 -13.85
CA THR A 221 -21.15 43.32 -14.83
C THR A 221 -20.85 42.92 -16.28
N THR A 222 -19.75 42.19 -16.50
CA THR A 222 -19.22 41.86 -17.83
C THR A 222 -19.29 40.36 -18.15
N SER A 223 -19.48 39.53 -17.14
CA SER A 223 -19.63 38.08 -17.27
C SER A 223 -21.04 37.62 -16.88
N ASN A 224 -21.45 36.51 -17.47
CA ASN A 224 -22.67 35.77 -17.14
C ASN A 224 -22.38 34.80 -15.98
N MET A 225 -23.05 33.65 -15.96
CA MET A 225 -22.85 32.53 -15.03
C MET A 225 -21.43 32.34 -14.48
N TRP A 226 -21.33 32.26 -13.14
CA TRP A 226 -20.14 31.84 -12.42
C TRP A 226 -20.32 30.46 -11.81
N GLU A 227 -19.33 29.60 -12.02
CA GLU A 227 -19.28 28.23 -11.53
C GLU A 227 -18.09 28.07 -10.58
N CYS A 228 -18.13 27.01 -9.76
CA CYS A 228 -17.06 26.61 -8.86
C CYS A 228 -16.32 27.77 -8.18
N PRO A 229 -17.01 28.67 -7.46
CA PRO A 229 -16.33 29.68 -6.67
C PRO A 229 -15.38 29.02 -5.66
N ASP A 230 -14.35 29.77 -5.27
CA ASP A 230 -13.47 29.48 -4.15
C ASP A 230 -13.11 30.79 -3.44
N PHE A 231 -12.99 30.75 -2.12
CA PHE A 231 -12.69 31.93 -1.30
C PHE A 231 -11.83 31.56 -0.10
N PHE A 232 -10.61 32.10 -0.04
CA PHE A 232 -9.65 31.74 0.99
C PHE A 232 -8.61 32.85 1.27
N PRO A 233 -8.02 32.86 2.48
CA PRO A 233 -6.96 33.79 2.83
C PRO A 233 -5.59 33.33 2.32
N VAL A 234 -4.71 34.30 2.05
CA VAL A 234 -3.29 34.12 1.73
C VAL A 234 -2.42 35.05 2.57
N SER A 235 -1.25 34.58 2.97
CA SER A 235 -0.30 35.37 3.74
C SER A 235 0.38 36.42 2.86
N VAL A 236 0.55 37.65 3.38
CA VAL A 236 1.28 38.72 2.66
C VAL A 236 2.80 38.59 2.81
N SER A 237 3.28 37.89 3.84
CA SER A 237 4.71 37.81 4.15
C SER A 237 5.18 36.42 4.57
N GLY A 238 4.33 35.40 4.46
CA GLY A 238 4.60 34.02 4.86
C GLY A 238 4.66 33.07 3.67
N ALA A 239 5.39 31.98 3.84
CA ALA A 239 5.48 30.89 2.86
C ALA A 239 4.49 29.75 3.12
N ASP A 240 3.65 29.87 4.16
CA ASP A 240 2.66 28.88 4.55
C ASP A 240 1.30 29.20 3.91
N GLY A 241 0.54 28.15 3.59
CA GLY A 241 -0.89 28.26 3.31
C GLY A 241 -1.69 28.60 4.57
N LEU A 242 -2.91 29.07 4.38
CA LEU A 242 -3.81 29.43 5.48
C LEU A 242 -5.12 28.66 5.38
N ASP A 243 -5.63 28.25 6.55
CA ASP A 243 -6.97 27.69 6.70
C ASP A 243 -8.02 28.73 6.30
N THR A 244 -9.13 28.29 5.71
CA THR A 244 -10.21 29.16 5.20
C THR A 244 -10.87 30.00 6.32
N CYS A 245 -10.80 29.57 7.58
CA CYS A 245 -11.29 30.33 8.73
C CYS A 245 -10.30 31.39 9.26
N VAL A 246 -9.10 31.53 8.69
CA VAL A 246 -8.15 32.56 9.11
C VAL A 246 -8.60 33.94 8.60
N ILE A 247 -8.94 34.82 9.54
CA ILE A 247 -9.49 36.16 9.26
C ILE A 247 -8.66 37.30 9.89
N ASP A 248 -7.58 36.95 10.59
CA ASP A 248 -6.70 37.89 11.30
C ASP A 248 -5.25 37.76 10.83
N GLY A 249 -4.48 38.83 11.01
CA GLY A 249 -3.07 38.90 10.64
C GLY A 249 -2.82 39.70 9.36
N ASN A 250 -1.58 39.68 8.88
CA ASN A 250 -1.19 40.36 7.65
C ASN A 250 -1.53 39.47 6.44
N ILE A 251 -2.81 39.43 6.08
CA ILE A 251 -3.37 38.55 5.07
C ILE A 251 -4.14 39.33 3.99
N LYS A 252 -4.28 38.71 2.81
CA LYS A 252 -5.21 39.08 1.75
C LYS A 252 -6.18 37.92 1.53
N HIS A 253 -7.26 38.16 0.81
CA HIS A 253 -8.21 37.11 0.41
C HIS A 253 -8.22 36.96 -1.10
N VAL A 254 -8.35 35.72 -1.55
CA VAL A 254 -8.51 35.35 -2.96
C VAL A 254 -9.96 34.97 -3.15
N PHE A 255 -10.61 35.61 -4.13
CA PHE A 255 -11.88 35.14 -4.67
C PHE A 255 -11.64 34.62 -6.09
N LYS A 256 -12.00 33.36 -6.33
CA LYS A 256 -11.92 32.70 -7.64
C LYS A 256 -13.31 32.32 -8.13
N ALA A 257 -13.52 32.41 -9.43
CA ALA A 257 -14.68 31.83 -10.12
C ALA A 257 -14.25 31.19 -11.45
N SER A 258 -14.93 30.10 -11.81
CA SER A 258 -14.87 29.49 -13.14
C SER A 258 -15.89 30.18 -14.05
N ILE A 259 -15.42 30.63 -15.22
CA ILE A 259 -16.22 31.40 -16.18
C ILE A 259 -16.29 30.63 -17.50
N ASN A 260 -17.51 30.33 -17.94
CA ASN A 260 -17.78 29.80 -19.27
C ASN A 260 -18.54 30.85 -20.10
N GLN A 261 -17.80 31.62 -20.90
CA GLN A 261 -18.39 32.64 -21.75
C GLN A 261 -17.86 32.53 -23.18
N HIS A 262 -18.76 32.56 -24.17
CA HIS A 262 -18.41 32.46 -25.61
C HIS A 262 -17.56 31.24 -25.97
N SER A 263 -17.76 30.11 -25.30
CA SER A 263 -16.96 28.87 -25.45
C SER A 263 -15.49 29.03 -25.02
N CYS A 264 -15.20 30.00 -24.17
CA CYS A 264 -13.92 30.13 -23.49
C CYS A 264 -14.11 29.86 -22.00
N MET A 265 -13.73 28.65 -21.60
CA MET A 265 -13.71 28.17 -20.23
C MET A 265 -12.39 28.59 -19.58
N ARG A 266 -12.46 29.28 -18.43
CA ARG A 266 -11.29 29.80 -17.71
C ARG A 266 -11.54 29.96 -16.22
N ASP A 267 -10.49 29.77 -15.43
CA ASP A 267 -10.50 30.03 -14.00
C ASP A 267 -9.78 31.34 -13.68
N CYS A 268 -10.57 32.33 -13.28
CA CYS A 268 -10.11 33.68 -12.99
C CYS A 268 -10.20 33.95 -11.49
N TYR A 269 -9.26 34.73 -10.95
CA TYR A 269 -9.28 35.13 -9.55
C TYR A 269 -8.96 36.61 -9.38
N VAL A 270 -9.34 37.14 -8.22
CA VAL A 270 -8.95 38.47 -7.75
C VAL A 270 -8.44 38.38 -6.32
N ILE A 271 -7.50 39.25 -6.00
CA ILE A 271 -6.97 39.45 -4.66
C ILE A 271 -7.62 40.69 -4.08
N GLY A 272 -7.95 40.65 -2.79
CA GLY A 272 -8.63 41.74 -2.13
C GLY A 272 -8.59 41.65 -0.61
N THR A 273 -9.37 42.52 0.00
CA THR A 273 -9.51 42.62 1.46
C THR A 273 -10.94 42.29 1.85
N TYR A 274 -11.11 41.39 2.82
CA TYR A 274 -12.40 40.99 3.36
C TYR A 274 -12.55 41.50 4.78
N ASP A 275 -13.67 42.18 5.05
CA ASP A 275 -14.05 42.63 6.38
C ASP A 275 -15.01 41.60 7.02
N PRO A 276 -14.55 40.81 8.01
CA PRO A 276 -15.37 39.78 8.64
C PRO A 276 -16.49 40.33 9.53
N GLU A 277 -16.52 41.63 9.84
CA GLU A 277 -17.60 42.25 10.63
C GLU A 277 -18.78 42.68 9.76
N THR A 278 -18.52 43.08 8.51
CA THR A 278 -19.54 43.56 7.56
C THR A 278 -19.86 42.57 6.45
N ASP A 279 -19.07 41.48 6.34
CA ASP A 279 -19.08 40.52 5.24
C ASP A 279 -18.83 41.19 3.86
N GLU A 280 -18.10 42.31 3.84
CA GLU A 280 -17.74 43.03 2.61
C GLU A 280 -16.36 42.61 2.09
N TYR A 281 -16.31 42.14 0.84
CA TYR A 281 -15.07 41.88 0.11
C TYR A 281 -14.82 42.99 -0.90
N VAL A 282 -13.64 43.60 -0.84
CA VAL A 282 -13.20 44.65 -1.75
C VAL A 282 -11.97 44.16 -2.49
N ALA A 283 -12.13 43.88 -3.78
CA ALA A 283 -11.02 43.51 -4.66
C ALA A 283 -10.04 44.69 -4.82
N ASP A 284 -8.74 44.40 -4.89
CA ASP A 284 -7.71 45.42 -5.10
C ASP A 284 -7.78 46.01 -6.54
N PHE A 285 -8.31 45.23 -7.48
CA PHE A 285 -8.63 45.64 -8.84
C PHE A 285 -10.00 45.08 -9.25
N ASP A 286 -10.71 45.80 -10.13
CA ASP A 286 -12.00 45.35 -10.65
C ASP A 286 -11.85 43.99 -11.37
N PHE A 287 -12.81 43.10 -11.17
CA PHE A 287 -12.90 41.84 -11.91
C PHE A 287 -13.61 42.13 -13.25
N ILE A 288 -12.83 42.44 -14.29
CA ILE A 288 -13.35 43.07 -15.51
C ILE A 288 -13.76 42.03 -16.57
N ASP A 289 -13.48 40.75 -16.36
CA ASP A 289 -13.71 39.64 -17.31
C ASP A 289 -13.18 39.96 -18.72
N LYS A 290 -11.91 40.36 -18.81
CA LYS A 290 -11.18 40.66 -20.04
C LYS A 290 -9.88 39.85 -20.10
N ASN A 291 -9.20 39.85 -21.26
CA ASN A 291 -7.89 39.21 -21.46
C ASN A 291 -6.74 39.76 -20.58
N VAL A 292 -7.04 40.55 -19.54
CA VAL A 292 -6.12 41.15 -18.58
C VAL A 292 -6.33 40.65 -17.14
N ASP A 293 -7.35 39.82 -16.86
CA ASP A 293 -7.57 39.30 -15.51
C ASP A 293 -6.55 38.21 -15.14
N LEU A 294 -6.30 38.09 -13.83
CA LEU A 294 -5.45 37.05 -13.28
C LEU A 294 -6.14 35.69 -13.41
N ARG A 295 -5.40 34.70 -13.90
CA ARG A 295 -5.87 33.33 -14.09
C ARG A 295 -4.99 32.37 -13.31
N TYR A 296 -5.58 31.26 -12.82
CA TYR A 296 -4.75 30.17 -12.32
C TYR A 296 -3.89 29.58 -13.44
N ASP A 297 -4.43 29.49 -14.64
CA ASP A 297 -3.74 28.91 -15.77
C ASP A 297 -4.31 29.50 -17.07
N TYR A 298 -3.43 29.77 -18.04
CA TYR A 298 -3.82 30.37 -19.32
C TYR A 298 -4.11 29.33 -20.42
N GLY A 299 -3.99 28.05 -20.08
CA GLY A 299 -4.25 26.88 -20.89
C GLY A 299 -5.68 26.35 -20.79
N VAL A 300 -5.82 25.01 -20.78
CA VAL A 300 -7.10 24.27 -20.72
C VAL A 300 -7.45 23.80 -19.32
N PHE A 301 -7.51 24.72 -18.36
CA PHE A 301 -7.68 24.46 -16.92
C PHE A 301 -8.99 25.10 -16.42
N TYR A 302 -9.87 24.30 -15.81
CA TYR A 302 -11.22 24.74 -15.46
C TYR A 302 -11.77 24.07 -14.19
N ALA A 303 -12.79 24.68 -13.59
CA ALA A 303 -13.53 24.15 -12.44
C ALA A 303 -12.65 23.82 -11.23
N SER A 304 -11.60 24.62 -10.99
CA SER A 304 -10.62 24.35 -9.94
C SER A 304 -11.21 24.43 -8.53
N LYS A 305 -10.63 23.64 -7.62
CA LYS A 305 -10.90 23.71 -6.17
C LYS A 305 -9.59 23.62 -5.40
N SER A 306 -9.51 24.38 -4.31
CA SER A 306 -8.39 24.30 -3.37
C SER A 306 -8.81 23.83 -1.99
N PHE A 307 -7.85 23.30 -1.22
CA PHE A 307 -8.03 23.00 0.19
C PHE A 307 -6.77 23.33 0.99
N TYR A 308 -6.95 23.45 2.31
CA TYR A 308 -5.85 23.62 3.24
C TYR A 308 -5.39 22.26 3.78
N ASP A 309 -4.14 21.93 3.50
CA ASP A 309 -3.41 20.80 4.09
C ASP A 309 -2.84 21.27 5.43
N SER A 310 -3.52 20.90 6.51
CA SER A 310 -3.16 21.29 7.87
C SER A 310 -1.87 20.63 8.37
N GLU A 311 -1.53 19.45 7.87
CA GLU A 311 -0.33 18.69 8.22
C GLU A 311 0.92 19.38 7.70
N LYS A 312 0.91 19.76 6.41
CA LYS A 312 2.05 20.42 5.76
C LYS A 312 1.91 21.94 5.68
N ARG A 313 0.86 22.49 6.29
CA ARG A 313 0.58 23.94 6.40
C ARG A 313 0.63 24.66 5.04
N ARG A 314 -0.02 24.07 4.04
CA ARG A 314 -0.01 24.56 2.64
C ARG A 314 -1.41 24.52 2.05
N ARG A 315 -1.67 25.36 1.05
CA ARG A 315 -2.90 25.29 0.25
C ARG A 315 -2.60 24.59 -1.06
N VAL A 316 -3.41 23.59 -1.39
CA VAL A 316 -3.23 22.75 -2.59
C VAL A 316 -4.43 22.93 -3.51
N LEU A 317 -4.16 23.02 -4.82
CA LEU A 317 -5.11 23.29 -5.90
C LEU A 317 -5.17 22.11 -6.87
N TRP A 318 -6.37 21.79 -7.33
CA TRP A 318 -6.64 20.94 -8.50
C TRP A 318 -7.62 21.61 -9.43
N ALA A 319 -7.69 21.10 -10.65
CA ALA A 319 -8.68 21.47 -11.65
C ALA A 319 -8.86 20.38 -12.69
N TRP A 320 -10.04 20.38 -13.29
CA TRP A 320 -10.32 19.60 -14.48
C TRP A 320 -9.56 20.20 -15.68
N VAL A 321 -8.92 19.32 -16.44
CA VAL A 321 -8.22 19.69 -17.67
C VAL A 321 -9.04 19.26 -18.88
N LEU A 322 -9.40 20.23 -19.72
CA LEU A 322 -10.33 20.03 -20.84
C LEU A 322 -9.70 19.17 -21.94
N GLU A 323 -10.47 18.22 -22.48
CA GLU A 323 -10.05 17.35 -23.59
C GLU A 323 -10.10 18.08 -24.94
N GLY A 324 -9.20 17.71 -25.85
CA GLY A 324 -9.18 18.20 -27.24
C GLY A 324 -9.66 17.17 -28.28
N GLU A 325 -10.08 15.98 -27.84
CA GLU A 325 -10.57 14.88 -28.69
C GLU A 325 -12.10 14.93 -28.88
N THR A 326 -12.61 14.14 -29.84
CA THR A 326 -14.05 14.09 -30.13
C THR A 326 -14.80 13.17 -29.16
N SER A 327 -16.12 13.32 -29.04
CA SER A 327 -16.95 12.39 -28.25
C SER A 327 -16.87 10.94 -28.75
N SER A 328 -16.62 10.72 -30.05
CA SER A 328 -16.40 9.37 -30.60
C SER A 328 -15.10 8.77 -30.07
N ASP A 329 -14.03 9.57 -29.97
CA ASP A 329 -12.77 9.11 -29.37
C ASP A 329 -12.95 8.77 -27.90
N HIS A 330 -13.74 9.54 -27.14
CA HIS A 330 -14.03 9.26 -25.74
C HIS A 330 -14.71 7.91 -25.55
N ILE A 331 -15.72 7.60 -26.37
CA ILE A 331 -16.39 6.28 -26.37
C ILE A 331 -15.38 5.18 -26.68
N LYS A 332 -14.61 5.33 -27.76
CA LYS A 332 -13.61 4.37 -28.22
C LYS A 332 -12.49 4.10 -27.22
N LYS A 333 -12.12 5.10 -26.43
CA LYS A 333 -11.16 4.96 -25.33
C LYS A 333 -11.74 4.29 -24.10
N GLY A 334 -13.06 4.36 -23.91
CA GLY A 334 -13.73 3.98 -22.67
C GLY A 334 -13.50 4.94 -21.51
N TRP A 335 -12.88 6.11 -21.73
CA TRP A 335 -12.67 7.12 -20.69
C TRP A 335 -12.56 8.56 -21.23
N CYS A 336 -12.83 9.53 -20.37
CA CYS A 336 -12.71 10.96 -20.65
C CYS A 336 -12.49 11.76 -19.35
N GLY A 337 -11.59 12.75 -19.41
CA GLY A 337 -11.29 13.62 -18.29
C GLY A 337 -9.98 13.25 -17.59
N VAL A 338 -9.29 14.28 -17.12
CA VAL A 338 -8.06 14.21 -16.32
C VAL A 338 -8.01 15.42 -15.40
N GLN A 339 -7.38 15.24 -14.24
CA GLN A 339 -7.07 16.34 -13.34
C GLN A 339 -5.67 16.87 -13.60
N SER A 340 -5.51 18.17 -13.39
CA SER A 340 -4.17 18.75 -13.24
C SER A 340 -3.46 18.14 -12.04
N PHE A 341 -2.14 18.10 -12.09
CA PHE A 341 -1.34 17.68 -10.97
C PHE A 341 -1.50 18.68 -9.80
N PRO A 342 -1.61 18.22 -8.54
CA PRO A 342 -1.81 19.10 -7.41
C PRO A 342 -0.72 20.19 -7.31
N ARG A 343 -1.14 21.45 -7.10
CA ARG A 343 -0.26 22.62 -7.02
C ARG A 343 -0.36 23.30 -5.66
N THR A 344 0.77 23.67 -5.05
CA THR A 344 0.77 24.61 -3.93
C THR A 344 0.50 26.03 -4.41
N ILE A 345 -0.34 26.78 -3.70
CA ILE A 345 -0.61 28.21 -3.99
C ILE A 345 -0.04 29.10 -2.89
N LEU A 346 0.66 30.17 -3.29
CA LEU A 346 1.10 31.26 -2.42
C LEU A 346 0.85 32.62 -3.07
N LEU A 347 0.79 33.68 -2.27
CA LEU A 347 0.87 35.05 -2.79
C LEU A 347 2.32 35.33 -3.20
N ASP A 348 2.52 35.91 -4.38
CA ASP A 348 3.86 36.26 -4.85
C ASP A 348 4.50 37.38 -4.01
N GLU A 349 5.82 37.51 -4.06
CA GLU A 349 6.55 38.52 -3.26
C GLU A 349 6.11 39.96 -3.57
N GLY A 350 5.61 40.21 -4.78
CA GLY A 350 5.06 41.51 -5.19
C GLY A 350 3.66 41.79 -4.64
N GLY A 351 2.96 40.79 -4.13
CA GLY A 351 1.57 40.88 -3.68
C GLY A 351 0.57 41.15 -4.80
N LYS A 352 0.97 40.94 -6.06
CA LYS A 352 0.18 41.28 -7.26
C LYS A 352 -0.61 40.09 -7.78
N GLN A 353 -0.09 38.88 -7.58
CA GLN A 353 -0.67 37.65 -8.13
C GLN A 353 -0.29 36.44 -7.29
N LEU A 354 -0.88 35.29 -7.62
CA LEU A 354 -0.56 34.02 -6.99
C LEU A 354 0.57 33.32 -7.74
N SER A 355 1.46 32.69 -6.99
CA SER A 355 2.43 31.72 -7.52
C SER A 355 1.94 30.31 -7.25
N GLN A 356 2.08 29.44 -8.26
CA GLN A 356 1.69 28.04 -8.21
C GLN A 356 2.86 27.13 -8.54
N TRP A 357 3.05 26.08 -7.75
CA TRP A 357 4.12 25.11 -8.01
C TRP A 357 3.62 23.68 -7.78
N PRO A 358 4.03 22.68 -8.58
CA PRO A 358 3.68 21.28 -8.29
C PRO A 358 4.05 20.91 -6.86
N VAL A 359 3.17 20.16 -6.19
CA VAL A 359 3.48 19.64 -4.86
C VAL A 359 4.75 18.78 -4.91
N ARG A 360 5.62 18.92 -3.91
CA ARG A 360 6.95 18.27 -3.87
C ARG A 360 6.90 16.75 -3.98
N GLU A 361 5.76 16.14 -3.67
CA GLU A 361 5.58 14.70 -3.68
C GLU A 361 5.82 14.08 -5.06
N ILE A 362 5.61 14.82 -6.15
CA ILE A 362 5.96 14.36 -7.50
C ILE A 362 7.45 14.03 -7.66
N GLU A 363 8.32 14.63 -6.84
CA GLU A 363 9.77 14.41 -6.90
C GLU A 363 10.14 12.96 -6.54
N SER A 364 9.27 12.22 -5.84
CA SER A 364 9.47 10.81 -5.53
C SER A 364 9.47 9.92 -6.78
N LEU A 365 8.82 10.37 -7.87
CA LEU A 365 8.76 9.66 -9.14
C LEU A 365 10.03 9.84 -10.00
N ARG A 366 10.94 10.76 -9.61
CA ARG A 366 12.16 11.02 -10.37
C ARG A 366 13.10 9.81 -10.28
N THR A 367 13.47 9.28 -11.43
CA THR A 367 14.40 8.13 -11.54
C THR A 367 15.68 8.51 -12.27
N ASN A 368 15.63 8.49 -13.61
CA ASN A 368 16.76 8.86 -14.45
C ASN A 368 16.87 10.39 -14.55
N GLU A 369 18.10 10.91 -14.36
CA GLU A 369 18.36 12.34 -14.43
C GLU A 369 19.34 12.67 -15.56
N VAL A 370 18.99 13.67 -16.37
CA VAL A 370 19.88 14.28 -17.36
C VAL A 370 20.14 15.73 -16.96
N LYS A 371 21.39 16.03 -16.59
CA LYS A 371 21.82 17.38 -16.22
C LYS A 371 22.60 18.04 -17.35
N ILE A 372 22.14 19.20 -17.80
CA ILE A 372 22.83 20.06 -18.77
C ILE A 372 23.05 21.43 -18.11
N GLN A 373 24.29 21.91 -18.11
CA GLN A 373 24.67 23.19 -17.51
C GLN A 373 25.35 24.11 -18.52
N ASP A 374 25.09 25.41 -18.41
CA ASP A 374 25.72 26.50 -19.16
C ASP A 374 25.82 26.26 -20.68
N LYS A 375 24.81 25.60 -21.25
CA LYS A 375 24.73 25.31 -22.67
C LYS A 375 24.26 26.54 -23.44
N GLU A 376 25.12 27.06 -24.31
CA GLU A 376 24.74 28.11 -25.27
C GLU A 376 23.80 27.54 -26.35
N ILE A 377 22.62 28.15 -26.51
CA ILE A 377 21.66 27.82 -27.57
C ILE A 377 21.71 28.94 -28.62
N LYS A 378 22.20 28.63 -29.82
CA LYS A 378 22.26 29.58 -30.93
C LYS A 378 20.94 29.59 -31.71
N GLY A 379 20.59 30.74 -32.30
CA GLY A 379 19.37 30.87 -33.10
C GLY A 379 19.31 29.83 -34.22
N GLY A 380 18.14 29.18 -34.35
CA GLY A 380 17.89 28.13 -35.34
C GLY A 380 18.47 26.75 -35.00
N VAL A 381 19.08 26.56 -33.83
CA VAL A 381 19.60 25.26 -33.39
C VAL A 381 18.54 24.52 -32.56
N VAL A 382 18.30 23.27 -32.92
CA VAL A 382 17.57 22.29 -32.12
C VAL A 382 18.56 21.18 -31.72
N PHE A 383 18.47 20.70 -30.49
CA PHE A 383 19.20 19.51 -30.06
C PHE A 383 18.30 18.65 -29.18
N GLU A 384 18.44 17.35 -29.31
CA GLU A 384 17.67 16.37 -28.56
C GLU A 384 18.24 16.16 -27.16
N ILE A 385 17.36 15.97 -26.17
CA ILE A 385 17.72 15.52 -24.83
C ILE A 385 17.47 14.01 -24.76
N THR A 386 18.54 13.24 -24.72
CA THR A 386 18.49 11.77 -24.63
C THR A 386 18.73 11.28 -23.21
N GLY A 387 18.15 10.14 -22.83
CA GLY A 387 18.41 9.49 -21.53
C GLY A 387 17.27 9.62 -20.50
N ILE A 388 16.13 10.15 -20.93
CA ILE A 388 14.87 10.19 -20.18
C ILE A 388 13.74 9.64 -21.05
N THR A 389 12.61 9.29 -20.43
CA THR A 389 11.37 8.96 -21.14
C THR A 389 10.63 10.26 -21.48
N ALA A 390 10.70 10.73 -22.72
CA ALA A 390 10.17 12.05 -23.09
C ALA A 390 8.64 12.19 -22.95
N SER A 391 7.90 11.08 -22.96
CA SER A 391 6.45 11.05 -22.70
C SER A 391 6.09 11.10 -21.21
N GLN A 392 7.05 10.94 -20.31
CA GLN A 392 6.85 10.93 -18.85
C GLN A 392 8.05 11.61 -18.19
N ALA A 393 7.99 12.93 -18.07
CA ALA A 393 9.15 13.73 -17.68
C ALA A 393 8.80 14.92 -16.79
N ASP A 394 9.70 15.22 -15.85
CA ASP A 394 9.71 16.44 -15.05
C ASP A 394 10.97 17.23 -15.44
N ILE A 395 10.77 18.33 -16.15
CA ILE A 395 11.84 19.11 -16.76
C ILE A 395 11.97 20.42 -16.00
N GLU A 396 13.15 20.68 -15.44
CA GLU A 396 13.51 21.99 -14.89
C GLU A 396 14.60 22.64 -15.73
N VAL A 397 14.31 23.82 -16.28
CA VAL A 397 15.26 24.59 -17.08
C VAL A 397 15.30 26.04 -16.61
N SER A 398 16.49 26.65 -16.65
CA SER A 398 16.68 28.07 -16.39
C SER A 398 17.36 28.74 -17.57
N PHE A 399 16.84 29.88 -18.00
CA PHE A 399 17.37 30.64 -19.13
C PHE A 399 18.10 31.89 -18.64
N TYR A 400 19.18 32.26 -19.34
CA TYR A 400 19.91 33.52 -19.17
C TYR A 400 20.11 34.16 -20.53
N ILE A 401 19.78 35.45 -20.65
CA ILE A 401 19.88 36.18 -21.91
C ILE A 401 21.03 37.19 -21.78
N PRO A 402 22.16 37.00 -22.48
CA PRO A 402 23.37 37.80 -22.27
C PRO A 402 23.25 39.24 -22.80
N ASN A 403 22.40 39.48 -23.81
CA ASN A 403 22.19 40.81 -24.38
C ASN A 403 20.70 41.08 -24.64
N LEU A 404 20.10 41.96 -23.82
CA LEU A 404 18.71 42.38 -23.96
C LEU A 404 18.54 43.62 -24.86
N ASP A 405 19.61 44.31 -25.22
CA ASP A 405 19.55 45.53 -26.05
C ASP A 405 19.04 45.22 -27.47
N ASP A 406 19.17 43.96 -27.90
CA ASP A 406 18.72 43.50 -29.21
C ASP A 406 17.21 43.20 -29.28
N ALA A 407 16.50 43.20 -28.13
CA ALA A 407 15.05 42.98 -28.11
C ALA A 407 14.31 44.03 -28.97
N GLU A 408 13.32 43.55 -29.72
CA GLU A 408 12.45 44.40 -30.55
C GLU A 408 11.29 44.99 -29.74
N LEU A 409 10.69 46.09 -30.19
CA LEU A 409 9.52 46.68 -29.54
C LEU A 409 8.34 45.71 -29.62
N LEU A 410 7.59 45.57 -28.52
CA LEU A 410 6.34 44.83 -28.55
C LEU A 410 5.36 45.55 -29.48
N PRO A 411 4.87 44.90 -30.55
CA PRO A 411 3.95 45.55 -31.46
C PRO A 411 2.57 45.75 -30.81
N PRO A 412 1.72 46.69 -31.28
CA PRO A 412 0.41 46.95 -30.68
C PRO A 412 -0.50 45.71 -30.60
N GLU A 413 -0.45 44.83 -31.61
CA GLU A 413 -1.13 43.55 -31.63
C GLU A 413 -0.63 42.54 -30.57
N GLY A 414 0.57 42.76 -30.03
CA GLY A 414 1.18 41.95 -28.98
C GLY A 414 0.63 42.21 -27.58
N ARG A 415 -0.27 43.20 -27.41
CA ARG A 415 -0.91 43.49 -26.11
C ARG A 415 -1.86 42.39 -25.63
N ASP A 416 -2.35 41.55 -26.54
CA ASP A 416 -3.10 40.34 -26.22
C ASP A 416 -2.17 39.13 -26.40
N PRO A 417 -1.59 38.59 -25.33
CA PRO A 417 -0.60 37.51 -25.44
C PRO A 417 -1.21 36.24 -26.04
N GLN A 418 -2.48 35.96 -25.77
CA GLN A 418 -3.19 34.79 -26.29
C GLN A 418 -3.37 34.88 -27.82
N ALA A 419 -3.85 36.03 -28.31
CA ALA A 419 -4.01 36.26 -29.75
C ALA A 419 -2.65 36.34 -30.47
N PHE A 420 -1.65 36.91 -29.79
CA PHE A 420 -0.32 37.07 -30.34
C PHE A 420 0.42 35.74 -30.50
N CYS A 421 0.39 34.85 -29.51
CA CYS A 421 0.98 33.51 -29.66
C CYS A 421 0.31 32.71 -30.80
N LYS A 422 -1.01 32.87 -31.01
CA LYS A 422 -1.72 32.24 -32.14
C LYS A 422 -1.24 32.72 -33.51
N THR A 423 -0.92 34.00 -33.66
CA THR A 423 -0.47 34.58 -34.95
C THR A 423 1.03 34.46 -35.17
N LYS A 424 1.82 34.52 -34.08
CA LYS A 424 3.26 34.32 -34.04
C LYS A 424 3.55 32.98 -33.37
N ASN A 425 3.30 31.89 -34.09
CA ASN A 425 3.58 30.53 -33.62
C ASN A 425 5.09 30.27 -33.45
N ALA A 426 5.49 29.07 -32.99
CA ALA A 426 6.89 28.75 -32.72
C ALA A 426 7.84 28.85 -33.93
N SER A 427 7.30 28.87 -35.16
CA SER A 427 8.10 29.03 -36.39
C SER A 427 8.35 30.49 -36.77
N ALA A 428 7.65 31.44 -36.14
CA ALA A 428 7.84 32.87 -36.37
C ALA A 428 9.00 33.40 -35.49
N GLY A 429 10.16 33.65 -36.12
CA GLY A 429 11.33 34.21 -35.45
C GLY A 429 11.13 35.64 -34.93
N SER A 430 11.76 35.96 -33.80
CA SER A 430 11.95 37.31 -33.28
C SER A 430 13.44 37.58 -33.03
N LYS A 431 13.80 38.79 -32.59
CA LYS A 431 15.19 39.11 -32.23
C LYS A 431 15.70 38.28 -31.04
N ILE A 432 14.86 38.11 -30.02
CA ILE A 432 15.12 37.26 -28.87
C ILE A 432 13.94 36.27 -28.76
N GLY A 433 14.21 35.05 -29.22
CA GLY A 433 13.24 33.96 -29.30
C GLY A 433 12.67 33.71 -30.70
N PRO A 434 11.73 32.75 -30.82
CA PRO A 434 11.29 31.84 -29.77
C PRO A 434 12.43 30.91 -29.30
N PHE A 435 12.53 30.66 -27.99
CA PHE A 435 13.43 29.67 -27.39
C PHE A 435 12.69 28.92 -26.28
N GLY A 436 12.95 27.62 -26.12
CA GLY A 436 12.25 26.82 -25.12
C GLY A 436 12.35 25.32 -25.39
N LEU A 437 11.29 24.58 -25.10
CA LEU A 437 11.19 23.13 -25.19
C LEU A 437 10.29 22.71 -26.35
N MET A 438 10.71 21.67 -27.07
CA MET A 438 9.85 20.89 -27.97
C MET A 438 9.54 19.58 -27.27
N VAL A 439 8.27 19.34 -26.92
CA VAL A 439 7.84 18.17 -26.14
C VAL A 439 6.91 17.28 -26.94
N LEU A 440 6.84 15.99 -26.58
CA LEU A 440 6.12 14.96 -27.34
C LEU A 440 6.48 14.98 -28.84
N ALA A 441 7.78 15.15 -29.11
CA ALA A 441 8.29 15.32 -30.45
C ALA A 441 8.56 13.95 -31.12
N SER A 442 8.04 13.80 -32.34
CA SER A 442 8.35 12.67 -33.23
C SER A 442 9.77 12.74 -33.80
N ASP A 443 10.33 11.60 -34.22
CA ASP A 443 11.70 11.48 -34.74
C ASP A 443 11.99 12.43 -35.92
N ASP A 444 11.00 12.68 -36.77
CA ASP A 444 11.08 13.58 -37.92
C ASP A 444 10.58 15.01 -37.62
N LEU A 445 10.20 15.28 -36.37
CA LEU A 445 9.58 16.52 -35.90
C LEU A 445 8.30 16.90 -36.67
N ALA A 446 7.60 15.94 -37.26
CA ALA A 446 6.30 16.19 -37.89
C ALA A 446 5.22 16.53 -36.85
N GLU A 447 5.27 15.88 -35.69
CA GLU A 447 4.49 16.18 -34.49
C GLU A 447 5.37 16.64 -33.35
N HIS A 448 4.96 17.70 -32.66
CA HIS A 448 5.49 18.16 -31.38
C HIS A 448 4.63 19.32 -30.82
N THR A 449 4.72 19.56 -29.51
CA THR A 449 4.18 20.75 -28.84
C THR A 449 5.32 21.67 -28.43
N ASP A 450 5.24 22.96 -28.79
CA ASP A 450 6.29 23.94 -28.48
C ASP A 450 5.94 24.76 -27.24
N ILE A 451 6.78 24.74 -26.20
CA ILE A 451 6.69 25.62 -25.04
C ILE A 451 7.85 26.60 -25.12
N PHE A 452 7.58 27.88 -25.38
CA PHE A 452 8.65 28.81 -25.70
C PHE A 452 8.44 30.21 -25.12
N PHE A 453 9.54 30.95 -25.02
CA PHE A 453 9.58 32.33 -24.60
C PHE A 453 10.00 33.27 -25.74
N ARG A 454 9.51 34.51 -25.66
CA ARG A 454 10.02 35.66 -26.41
C ARG A 454 10.23 36.84 -25.48
N VAL A 455 11.23 37.66 -25.79
CA VAL A 455 11.49 38.89 -25.03
C VAL A 455 11.39 40.11 -25.92
N TYR A 456 10.59 41.08 -25.49
CA TYR A 456 10.34 42.34 -26.18
C TYR A 456 10.69 43.54 -25.29
N LYS A 457 10.88 44.70 -25.89
CA LYS A 457 10.89 45.99 -25.19
C LYS A 457 9.45 46.48 -25.02
N GLY A 458 9.03 46.64 -23.77
CA GLY A 458 7.80 47.32 -23.40
C GLY A 458 7.99 48.85 -23.32
N GLU A 459 6.99 49.56 -22.77
CA GLU A 459 7.04 51.02 -22.63
C GLU A 459 8.08 51.47 -21.59
N ASP A 460 8.18 50.76 -20.46
CA ASP A 460 9.09 51.10 -19.35
C ASP A 460 10.14 50.01 -19.04
N GLU A 461 9.87 48.75 -19.38
CA GLU A 461 10.73 47.59 -19.09
C GLU A 461 10.63 46.51 -20.18
N HIS A 462 11.54 45.53 -20.16
CA HIS A 462 11.43 44.36 -21.03
C HIS A 462 10.27 43.46 -20.58
N VAL A 463 9.54 42.90 -21.53
CA VAL A 463 8.42 41.98 -21.27
C VAL A 463 8.74 40.60 -21.79
N VAL A 464 8.40 39.58 -21.00
CA VAL A 464 8.59 38.18 -21.35
C VAL A 464 7.24 37.55 -21.68
N LEU A 465 7.12 37.03 -22.89
CA LEU A 465 5.95 36.30 -23.37
C LEU A 465 6.26 34.81 -23.33
N MET A 466 5.39 34.02 -22.68
CA MET A 466 5.40 32.56 -22.71
C MET A 466 4.25 32.06 -23.57
N CYS A 467 4.53 31.13 -24.48
CA CYS A 467 3.53 30.49 -25.33
C CYS A 467 3.60 28.96 -25.20
N SER A 468 2.44 28.30 -25.28
CA SER A 468 2.31 26.86 -25.53
C SER A 468 1.58 26.66 -26.86
N ASP A 469 2.28 26.15 -27.86
CA ASP A 469 1.82 26.05 -29.24
C ASP A 469 1.63 24.60 -29.64
N GLN A 470 0.35 24.21 -29.76
CA GLN A 470 -0.08 22.87 -30.12
C GLN A 470 -0.38 22.74 -31.62
N SER A 471 -0.09 23.75 -32.44
CA SER A 471 -0.43 23.74 -33.88
C SER A 471 0.16 22.55 -34.64
N ARG A 472 1.23 21.94 -34.12
CA ARG A 472 1.87 20.71 -34.63
C ARG A 472 1.80 19.53 -33.65
N SER A 473 0.94 19.56 -32.62
CA SER A 473 0.90 18.49 -31.62
C SER A 473 0.32 17.17 -32.13
N SER A 474 -0.41 17.20 -33.25
CA SER A 474 -1.02 16.00 -33.85
C SER A 474 -1.25 16.14 -35.37
N LEU A 475 -1.04 15.04 -36.10
CA LEU A 475 -1.40 14.82 -37.50
C LEU A 475 -2.89 14.48 -37.67
N ARG A 476 -3.61 14.23 -36.58
CA ARG A 476 -5.07 14.03 -36.60
C ARG A 476 -5.76 15.38 -36.88
N GLU A 477 -6.65 15.42 -37.86
CA GLU A 477 -7.34 16.66 -38.27
C GLU A 477 -8.48 17.02 -37.32
N GLU A 478 -9.07 16.01 -36.68
CA GLU A 478 -10.21 16.08 -35.78
C GLU A 478 -9.87 16.55 -34.37
N VAL A 479 -8.59 16.53 -33.98
CA VAL A 479 -8.12 16.95 -32.65
C VAL A 479 -7.93 18.45 -32.59
N GLU A 480 -8.41 19.08 -31.52
CA GLU A 480 -8.18 20.49 -31.26
C GLU A 480 -6.70 20.78 -30.95
N LYS A 481 -6.16 21.80 -31.59
CA LYS A 481 -4.73 22.17 -31.52
C LYS A 481 -4.53 23.63 -31.10
N PRO A 482 -5.00 24.05 -29.91
CA PRO A 482 -5.01 25.45 -29.55
C PRO A 482 -3.61 25.95 -29.13
N THR A 483 -3.30 27.18 -29.50
CA THR A 483 -2.14 27.91 -28.98
C THR A 483 -2.57 28.81 -27.83
N HIS A 484 -1.81 28.76 -26.73
CA HIS A 484 -2.00 29.56 -25.51
C HIS A 484 -0.83 30.48 -25.26
N GLY A 485 -1.07 31.63 -24.62
CA GLY A 485 -0.08 32.67 -24.42
C GLY A 485 -0.36 33.57 -23.23
N ALA A 486 0.70 33.88 -22.47
CA ALA A 486 0.63 34.78 -21.33
C ALA A 486 1.95 35.52 -21.10
N PHE A 487 1.88 36.70 -20.50
CA PHE A 487 3.08 37.38 -20.02
C PHE A 487 3.57 36.75 -18.72
N VAL A 488 4.87 36.85 -18.45
CA VAL A 488 5.52 36.36 -17.23
C VAL A 488 6.13 37.54 -16.49
N ASP A 489 5.68 37.76 -15.25
CA ASP A 489 6.14 38.87 -14.40
C ASP A 489 7.51 38.58 -13.76
N ILE A 490 8.56 38.77 -14.57
CA ILE A 490 9.97 38.52 -14.23
C ILE A 490 10.89 39.59 -14.85
N ASP A 491 12.05 39.79 -14.25
CA ASP A 491 13.15 40.57 -14.83
C ASP A 491 14.01 39.65 -15.75
N PRO A 492 13.96 39.82 -17.09
CA PRO A 492 14.72 38.97 -18.01
C PRO A 492 16.23 39.22 -17.99
N SER A 493 16.72 40.20 -17.22
CA SER A 493 18.17 40.41 -17.02
C SER A 493 18.76 39.37 -16.05
N GLN A 494 17.91 38.70 -15.27
CA GLN A 494 18.28 37.62 -14.37
C GLN A 494 17.96 36.25 -14.96
N LYS A 495 18.45 35.19 -14.30
CA LYS A 495 18.04 33.83 -14.63
C LYS A 495 16.58 33.64 -14.24
N PHE A 496 15.79 33.08 -15.14
CA PHE A 496 14.40 32.71 -14.85
C PHE A 496 14.14 31.26 -15.23
N SER A 497 13.24 30.61 -14.49
CA SER A 497 12.97 29.19 -14.59
C SER A 497 11.69 28.89 -15.38
N LEU A 498 11.69 27.70 -15.99
CA LEU A 498 10.53 26.98 -16.49
C LEU A 498 10.62 25.57 -15.90
N ARG A 499 9.56 25.14 -15.21
CA ARG A 499 9.34 23.71 -14.91
C ARG A 499 8.22 23.20 -15.82
N THR A 500 8.40 22.05 -16.43
CA THR A 500 7.39 21.43 -17.29
C THR A 500 7.21 19.96 -16.89
N LEU A 501 5.98 19.59 -16.53
CA LEU A 501 5.57 18.21 -16.33
C LEU A 501 4.95 17.68 -17.62
N ILE A 502 5.35 16.49 -18.03
CA ILE A 502 4.83 15.77 -19.19
C ILE A 502 4.37 14.40 -18.71
N ASP A 503 3.13 14.06 -19.03
CA ASP A 503 2.55 12.76 -18.71
C ASP A 503 1.62 12.31 -19.84
N HIS A 504 2.20 11.64 -20.83
CA HIS A 504 1.53 11.21 -22.05
C HIS A 504 0.79 12.36 -22.74
N SER A 505 -0.54 12.47 -22.55
CA SER A 505 -1.39 13.44 -23.22
C SER A 505 -1.53 14.79 -22.50
N ILE A 506 -0.93 14.98 -21.33
CA ILE A 506 -0.97 16.25 -20.59
C ILE A 506 0.42 16.87 -20.43
N ILE A 507 0.46 18.19 -20.56
CA ILE A 507 1.65 19.03 -20.43
C ILE A 507 1.32 20.20 -19.51
N GLU A 508 2.00 20.32 -18.36
CA GLU A 508 1.83 21.44 -17.43
C GLU A 508 3.13 22.24 -17.34
N SER A 509 3.06 23.54 -17.63
CA SER A 509 4.25 24.41 -17.67
C SER A 509 4.14 25.58 -16.69
N PHE A 510 5.16 25.74 -15.85
CA PHE A 510 5.25 26.69 -14.75
C PHE A 510 6.41 27.67 -15.01
N GLY A 511 6.08 28.85 -15.56
CA GLY A 511 7.04 29.89 -15.90
C GLY A 511 7.27 30.88 -14.74
N GLY A 512 8.52 31.35 -14.60
CA GLY A 512 8.86 32.41 -13.65
C GLY A 512 8.66 32.02 -12.19
N GLY A 513 8.97 30.77 -11.84
CA GLY A 513 8.76 30.25 -10.49
C GLY A 513 7.30 30.02 -10.11
N GLY A 514 6.42 29.76 -11.10
CA GLY A 514 5.01 29.46 -10.86
C GLY A 514 4.05 30.63 -11.04
N LYS A 515 4.58 31.80 -11.39
CA LYS A 515 3.85 33.04 -11.63
C LYS A 515 2.92 32.98 -12.85
N THR A 516 3.30 32.19 -13.85
CA THR A 516 2.49 31.98 -15.06
C THR A 516 2.42 30.49 -15.34
N CYS A 517 1.21 29.94 -15.36
CA CYS A 517 0.98 28.52 -15.66
C CYS A 517 0.23 28.36 -16.98
N ILE A 518 0.64 27.38 -17.79
CA ILE A 518 -0.06 26.98 -19.02
C ILE A 518 -0.15 25.46 -19.08
N THR A 519 -1.37 24.95 -19.05
CA THR A 519 -1.71 23.52 -19.20
C THR A 519 -2.21 23.23 -20.62
N ALA A 520 -1.73 22.15 -21.22
CA ALA A 520 -2.08 21.73 -22.57
C ALA A 520 -2.44 20.22 -22.62
N ARG A 521 -3.28 19.85 -23.59
CA ARG A 521 -3.65 18.46 -23.89
C ARG A 521 -3.29 18.11 -25.33
N ALA A 522 -2.37 17.19 -25.51
CA ALA A 522 -1.83 16.81 -26.81
C ALA A 522 -2.05 15.32 -27.10
N TYR A 523 -2.44 15.01 -28.33
CA TYR A 523 -2.76 13.64 -28.77
C TYR A 523 -2.00 13.32 -30.05
N PRO A 524 -0.66 13.16 -29.97
CA PRO A 524 0.15 12.84 -31.13
C PRO A 524 -0.28 11.50 -31.73
N LYS A 525 -0.10 11.31 -33.04
CA LYS A 525 -0.42 10.09 -33.77
C LYS A 525 0.77 9.13 -33.85
N VAL A 526 1.98 9.65 -33.99
CA VAL A 526 3.21 8.86 -34.22
C VAL A 526 4.24 9.01 -33.09
N ALA A 527 4.16 10.07 -32.28
CA ALA A 527 4.98 10.25 -31.08
C ALA A 527 4.34 9.62 -29.82
N VAL A 528 3.69 8.47 -29.98
CA VAL A 528 2.96 7.80 -28.91
C VAL A 528 3.78 6.67 -28.33
N VAL A 529 3.97 6.71 -27.02
CA VAL A 529 4.54 5.60 -26.26
C VAL A 529 3.41 5.06 -25.40
N PRO A 530 2.85 3.86 -25.70
CA PRO A 530 1.95 3.19 -24.79
C PRO A 530 2.65 3.04 -23.44
N ILE A 531 1.90 3.12 -22.34
CA ILE A 531 2.44 2.77 -21.03
C ILE A 531 3.10 1.39 -21.20
N PRO A 532 4.41 1.23 -20.89
CA PRO A 532 5.04 -0.08 -20.86
C PRO A 532 4.11 -1.00 -20.08
N ARG A 533 4.02 -2.31 -20.37
CA ARG A 533 3.41 -3.26 -19.43
C ARG A 533 4.11 -3.08 -18.08
N ILE A 534 3.54 -2.22 -17.23
CA ILE A 534 3.69 -2.21 -15.80
C ILE A 534 2.81 -3.37 -15.41
N ASP A 535 3.41 -4.35 -14.74
CA ASP A 535 2.71 -5.46 -14.13
C ASP A 535 1.54 -4.88 -13.32
N GLU A 536 0.33 -5.09 -13.83
CA GLU A 536 -0.97 -4.72 -13.25
C GLU A 536 -1.19 -3.22 -12.93
N PRO A 537 -2.45 -2.74 -12.92
CA PRO A 537 -2.74 -1.46 -12.26
C PRO A 537 -2.13 -1.50 -10.86
N ILE A 538 -1.51 -0.40 -10.44
CA ILE A 538 -1.28 -0.15 -9.01
C ILE A 538 -2.69 0.01 -8.39
N LEU A 539 -3.35 -1.12 -8.13
CA LEU A 539 -4.05 -1.29 -6.88
C LEU A 539 -2.98 -1.01 -5.84
N VAL A 540 -2.94 0.21 -5.31
CA VAL A 540 -2.12 0.49 -4.15
C VAL A 540 -2.55 -0.54 -3.12
N ASP A 541 -1.60 -1.43 -2.84
CA ASP A 541 -1.69 -2.45 -1.82
C ASP A 541 -2.25 -1.78 -0.55
N TYR A 542 -3.39 -2.29 -0.05
CA TYR A 542 -3.97 -1.87 1.22
C TYR A 542 -2.94 -1.95 2.37
N ASP A 543 -1.80 -2.64 2.17
CA ASP A 543 -0.70 -2.73 3.12
C ASP A 543 0.12 -1.44 3.31
N GLN A 544 0.10 -0.44 2.40
CA GLN A 544 0.68 0.88 2.72
C GLN A 544 -0.11 1.63 3.81
N LEU A 545 -1.36 1.23 4.03
CA LEU A 545 -2.25 1.75 5.08
C LEU A 545 -2.16 0.94 6.38
N GLN A 546 -1.47 -0.19 6.32
CA GLN A 546 -1.32 -1.17 7.38
C GLN A 546 0.16 -1.57 7.47
N PRO A 547 1.02 -0.71 8.06
CA PRO A 547 2.48 -0.81 7.97
C PRO A 547 3.11 -2.10 8.53
N TYR A 548 2.30 -2.91 9.19
CA TYR A 548 2.68 -4.15 9.85
C TYR A 548 2.12 -5.40 9.16
N ARG A 549 1.25 -5.26 8.16
CA ARG A 549 0.86 -6.38 7.31
C ARG A 549 2.04 -6.80 6.46
N THR A 550 2.11 -8.09 6.19
CA THR A 550 3.24 -8.73 5.54
C THR A 550 3.00 -8.82 4.05
N GLY A 551 4.00 -8.47 3.25
CA GLY A 551 3.91 -8.55 1.79
C GLY A 551 3.97 -9.99 1.28
N TYR A 552 4.54 -10.95 2.02
CA TYR A 552 4.69 -12.34 1.53
C TYR A 552 4.48 -13.46 2.56
N HIS A 553 4.16 -13.17 3.82
CA HIS A 553 3.68 -14.19 4.75
C HIS A 553 2.18 -14.40 4.59
N PHE A 554 1.71 -15.63 4.86
CA PHE A 554 0.29 -15.92 4.79
C PHE A 554 -0.44 -15.27 5.98
N GLN A 555 -1.48 -14.50 5.68
CA GLN A 555 -2.44 -13.97 6.63
C GLN A 555 -3.81 -13.80 5.97
N PRO A 556 -4.93 -13.87 6.71
CA PRO A 556 -6.23 -13.58 6.13
C PRO A 556 -6.34 -12.09 5.76
N PRO A 557 -7.32 -11.72 4.91
CA PRO A 557 -7.56 -10.31 4.55
C PRO A 557 -7.81 -9.43 5.79
N LYS A 558 -8.46 -9.96 6.82
CA LYS A 558 -8.77 -9.28 8.09
C LYS A 558 -9.04 -10.29 9.21
N ASN A 559 -9.23 -9.78 10.42
CA ASN A 559 -9.60 -10.52 11.64
C ASN A 559 -8.50 -11.41 12.22
N TRP A 560 -8.87 -12.22 13.21
CA TRP A 560 -7.97 -13.09 13.97
C TRP A 560 -7.72 -14.42 13.25
N MET A 561 -6.45 -14.82 13.19
CA MET A 561 -5.99 -16.16 12.83
C MET A 561 -5.06 -16.71 13.90
N ASN A 562 -5.10 -18.03 14.12
CA ASN A 562 -4.08 -18.74 14.88
C ASN A 562 -3.61 -20.02 14.19
N ASP A 563 -3.81 -21.19 14.79
CA ASP A 563 -3.15 -22.45 14.42
C ASP A 563 -3.36 -22.81 12.93
N PRO A 564 -2.31 -23.25 12.22
CA PRO A 564 -2.47 -23.90 10.93
C PRO A 564 -3.20 -25.23 11.10
N ASN A 565 -4.21 -25.46 10.27
CA ASN A 565 -5.08 -26.61 10.34
C ASN A 565 -5.05 -27.38 9.02
N GLY A 566 -5.04 -28.70 9.13
CA GLY A 566 -5.05 -29.63 7.99
C GLY A 566 -4.23 -29.24 6.76
N PRO A 567 -2.97 -28.75 6.86
CA PRO A 567 -2.19 -28.45 5.68
C PRO A 567 -1.99 -29.73 4.87
N MET A 568 -2.17 -29.67 3.55
CA MET A 568 -2.03 -30.85 2.70
C MET A 568 -1.73 -30.48 1.24
N TYR A 569 -1.24 -31.47 0.48
CA TYR A 569 -1.18 -31.42 -0.97
C TYR A 569 -2.16 -32.43 -1.55
N TYR A 570 -3.09 -31.95 -2.39
CA TYR A 570 -4.12 -32.77 -3.01
C TYR A 570 -4.28 -32.39 -4.48
N ASN A 571 -4.17 -33.38 -5.38
CA ASN A 571 -4.42 -33.23 -6.82
C ASN A 571 -3.81 -31.99 -7.51
N GLY A 572 -2.56 -31.64 -7.17
CA GLY A 572 -1.88 -30.49 -7.79
C GLY A 572 -1.94 -29.20 -6.98
N VAL A 573 -2.72 -29.17 -5.90
CA VAL A 573 -3.04 -27.97 -5.12
C VAL A 573 -2.59 -28.14 -3.68
N TYR A 574 -1.96 -27.12 -3.10
CA TYR A 574 -1.71 -27.02 -1.68
C TYR A 574 -2.92 -26.41 -1.00
N HIS A 575 -3.37 -27.00 0.10
CA HIS A 575 -4.45 -26.49 0.94
C HIS A 575 -3.86 -26.08 2.28
N LEU A 576 -4.22 -24.89 2.74
CA LEU A 576 -3.97 -24.42 4.08
C LEU A 576 -5.31 -24.05 4.70
N PHE A 577 -5.66 -24.73 5.79
CA PHE A 577 -6.71 -24.26 6.68
C PHE A 577 -6.08 -23.61 7.90
N TYR A 578 -6.86 -22.83 8.62
CA TYR A 578 -6.38 -22.16 9.83
C TYR A 578 -7.55 -21.81 10.72
N GLN A 579 -7.33 -21.82 12.04
CA GLN A 579 -8.32 -21.29 12.96
C GLN A 579 -8.54 -19.81 12.65
N TYR A 580 -9.80 -19.45 12.42
CA TYR A 580 -10.21 -18.12 12.00
C TYR A 580 -11.40 -17.65 12.83
N ASN A 581 -11.41 -16.37 13.21
CA ASN A 581 -12.59 -15.72 13.75
C ASN A 581 -13.20 -14.78 12.69
N PRO A 582 -14.31 -15.16 12.02
CA PRO A 582 -14.97 -14.30 11.04
C PRO A 582 -15.52 -12.99 11.63
N GLN A 583 -15.68 -12.92 12.95
CA GLN A 583 -16.39 -11.84 13.64
C GLN A 583 -15.48 -10.76 14.22
N GLY A 584 -14.16 -10.95 14.25
CA GLY A 584 -13.26 -9.91 14.74
C GLY A 584 -11.79 -10.32 14.91
N ALA A 585 -10.98 -9.33 15.26
CA ALA A 585 -9.53 -9.43 15.38
C ALA A 585 -9.03 -10.03 16.71
N THR A 586 -9.88 -10.74 17.46
CA THR A 586 -9.48 -11.40 18.70
C THR A 586 -10.05 -12.81 18.81
N TRP A 587 -9.41 -13.68 19.58
CA TRP A 587 -9.93 -15.01 19.89
C TRP A 587 -11.21 -14.96 20.76
N ALA A 588 -11.27 -14.03 21.71
CA ALA A 588 -12.31 -14.00 22.74
C ALA A 588 -13.69 -13.62 22.18
N GLY A 589 -14.69 -14.45 22.44
CA GLY A 589 -16.07 -14.24 21.97
C GLY A 589 -16.32 -14.66 20.52
N GLY A 590 -15.30 -15.20 19.83
CA GLY A 590 -15.43 -15.69 18.46
C GLY A 590 -16.07 -17.07 18.37
N LEU A 591 -16.91 -17.26 17.35
CA LEU A 591 -17.30 -18.57 16.84
C LEU A 591 -16.21 -19.05 15.87
N LEU A 592 -15.20 -19.74 16.42
CA LEU A 592 -14.03 -20.18 15.65
C LEU A 592 -14.44 -21.12 14.53
N SER A 593 -13.91 -20.84 13.34
CA SER A 593 -14.15 -21.57 12.10
C SER A 593 -12.81 -21.94 11.47
N TRP A 594 -12.80 -22.82 10.48
CA TRP A 594 -11.60 -23.10 9.69
C TRP A 594 -11.61 -22.22 8.43
N GLY A 595 -10.84 -21.13 8.45
CA GLY A 595 -10.53 -20.40 7.21
C GLY A 595 -9.80 -21.33 6.24
N HIS A 596 -9.95 -21.09 4.94
CA HIS A 596 -9.43 -21.98 3.90
C HIS A 596 -8.78 -21.17 2.80
N SER A 597 -7.56 -21.54 2.41
CA SER A 597 -6.90 -21.00 1.23
C SER A 597 -6.15 -22.09 0.48
N VAL A 598 -5.98 -21.86 -0.82
CA VAL A 598 -5.29 -22.79 -1.71
C VAL A 598 -4.16 -22.11 -2.45
N SER A 599 -3.11 -22.88 -2.79
CA SER A 599 -1.94 -22.38 -3.51
C SER A 599 -1.41 -23.42 -4.48
N TYR A 600 -0.72 -22.96 -5.52
CA TYR A 600 0.03 -23.83 -6.44
C TYR A 600 1.54 -23.84 -6.14
N ASN A 601 2.03 -22.92 -5.31
CA ASN A 601 3.46 -22.73 -5.05
C ASN A 601 3.81 -22.46 -3.58
N LEU A 602 2.83 -22.49 -2.67
CA LEU A 602 2.96 -22.17 -1.24
C LEU A 602 3.33 -20.71 -0.92
N VAL A 603 3.30 -19.83 -1.93
CA VAL A 603 3.66 -18.42 -1.82
C VAL A 603 2.45 -17.55 -2.15
N ASP A 604 1.87 -17.77 -3.33
CA ASP A 604 0.67 -17.07 -3.78
C ASP A 604 -0.57 -17.88 -3.40
N TRP A 605 -1.56 -17.25 -2.78
CA TRP A 605 -2.72 -17.89 -2.19
C TRP A 605 -4.03 -17.34 -2.74
N ILE A 606 -5.00 -18.24 -2.85
CA ILE A 606 -6.39 -17.91 -3.14
C ILE A 606 -7.19 -18.12 -1.86
N HIS A 607 -7.80 -17.05 -1.35
CA HIS A 607 -8.71 -17.13 -0.22
C HIS A 607 -10.06 -17.70 -0.67
N LEU A 608 -10.53 -18.70 0.07
CA LEU A 608 -11.85 -19.33 -0.10
C LEU A 608 -12.72 -19.02 1.11
N GLU A 609 -14.00 -19.35 1.02
CA GLU A 609 -14.91 -19.33 2.16
C GLU A 609 -14.45 -20.33 3.25
N PRO A 610 -14.80 -20.10 4.53
CA PRO A 610 -14.50 -21.05 5.59
C PRO A 610 -14.97 -22.48 5.25
N ALA A 611 -14.09 -23.45 5.46
CA ALA A 611 -14.38 -24.85 5.14
C ALA A 611 -15.22 -25.55 6.23
N LEU A 612 -15.04 -25.15 7.49
CA LEU A 612 -15.77 -25.68 8.64
C LEU A 612 -16.25 -24.54 9.54
N ASP A 613 -17.57 -24.38 9.66
CA ASP A 613 -18.23 -23.45 10.58
C ASP A 613 -18.91 -24.20 11.73
N PRO A 614 -19.06 -23.62 12.94
CA PRO A 614 -19.73 -24.28 14.06
C PRO A 614 -21.25 -24.33 13.86
N THR A 615 -21.74 -25.43 13.30
CA THR A 615 -23.16 -25.59 12.87
C THR A 615 -23.91 -26.68 13.61
N ASP A 616 -23.21 -27.62 14.23
CA ASP A 616 -23.80 -28.86 14.75
C ASP A 616 -23.51 -29.03 16.24
N ALA A 617 -24.31 -29.86 16.93
CA ALA A 617 -24.23 -29.98 18.39
C ALA A 617 -22.82 -30.36 18.93
N PHE A 618 -22.01 -31.05 18.11
CA PHE A 618 -20.65 -31.49 18.45
C PHE A 618 -19.56 -30.43 18.22
N ASP A 619 -19.89 -29.30 17.60
CA ASP A 619 -18.97 -28.18 17.38
C ASP A 619 -19.59 -26.79 17.50
N ILE A 620 -20.82 -26.69 18.03
CA ILE A 620 -21.62 -25.46 18.08
C ILE A 620 -20.93 -24.28 18.77
N ASN A 621 -19.95 -24.54 19.65
CA ASN A 621 -19.18 -23.51 20.35
C ASN A 621 -17.81 -23.23 19.70
N GLY A 622 -17.51 -23.83 18.55
CA GLY A 622 -16.32 -23.57 17.74
C GLY A 622 -15.72 -24.83 17.11
N CYS A 623 -15.20 -24.68 15.88
CA CYS A 623 -14.34 -25.64 15.21
C CYS A 623 -12.87 -25.33 15.54
N TRP A 624 -12.25 -26.20 16.34
CA TRP A 624 -10.88 -26.09 16.82
C TRP A 624 -9.90 -26.89 15.96
N SER A 625 -8.61 -26.83 16.30
CA SER A 625 -7.52 -27.36 15.48
C SER A 625 -7.61 -28.87 15.20
N GLY A 626 -6.93 -29.27 14.14
CA GLY A 626 -6.99 -30.62 13.57
C GLY A 626 -6.09 -30.79 12.35
N SER A 627 -6.14 -31.98 11.75
CA SER A 627 -5.24 -32.38 10.67
C SER A 627 -5.97 -33.06 9.52
N ALA A 628 -5.38 -32.97 8.34
CA ALA A 628 -5.82 -33.70 7.16
C ALA A 628 -5.05 -35.02 7.05
N THR A 629 -5.72 -36.04 6.54
CA THR A 629 -5.13 -37.34 6.18
C THR A 629 -5.55 -37.69 4.76
N ILE A 630 -4.58 -37.99 3.89
CA ILE A 630 -4.84 -38.51 2.56
C ILE A 630 -4.90 -40.03 2.64
N LEU A 631 -6.07 -40.63 2.48
CA LEU A 631 -6.28 -42.07 2.56
C LEU A 631 -5.55 -42.82 1.44
N LEU A 632 -5.41 -44.15 1.58
CA LEU A 632 -4.71 -44.99 0.61
C LEU A 632 -5.32 -44.96 -0.80
N ASP A 633 -6.61 -44.64 -0.93
CA ASP A 633 -7.29 -44.47 -2.21
C ASP A 633 -7.16 -43.05 -2.79
N GLY A 634 -6.46 -42.15 -2.09
CA GLY A 634 -6.25 -40.76 -2.43
C GLY A 634 -7.25 -39.79 -1.79
N THR A 635 -8.32 -40.27 -1.13
CA THR A 635 -9.36 -39.40 -0.57
C THR A 635 -8.82 -38.57 0.61
N PRO A 636 -8.98 -37.24 0.64
CA PRO A 636 -8.63 -36.45 1.81
C PRO A 636 -9.75 -36.50 2.86
N VAL A 637 -9.38 -36.62 4.14
CA VAL A 637 -10.29 -36.50 5.28
C VAL A 637 -9.71 -35.57 6.33
N ILE A 638 -10.57 -34.88 7.08
CA ILE A 638 -10.17 -34.02 8.20
C ILE A 638 -10.64 -34.64 9.51
N LEU A 639 -9.71 -34.77 10.45
CA LEU A 639 -10.01 -34.95 11.87
C LEU A 639 -9.79 -33.61 12.57
N TYR A 640 -10.79 -33.14 13.32
CA TYR A 640 -10.71 -31.86 14.03
C TYR A 640 -11.38 -31.91 15.39
N THR A 641 -11.04 -30.96 16.25
CA THR A 641 -11.66 -30.82 17.56
C THR A 641 -12.87 -29.90 17.45
N GLY A 642 -14.03 -30.29 17.94
CA GLY A 642 -15.18 -29.40 18.13
C GLY A 642 -15.42 -29.10 19.61
N SER A 643 -15.99 -27.94 19.88
CA SER A 643 -16.52 -27.61 21.19
C SER A 643 -18.03 -27.87 21.20
N ASP A 644 -18.45 -28.95 21.86
CA ASP A 644 -19.85 -29.40 21.86
C ASP A 644 -20.77 -28.48 22.68
N SER A 645 -22.07 -28.77 22.72
CA SER A 645 -23.06 -27.98 23.48
C SER A 645 -22.78 -27.87 24.99
N GLU A 646 -22.03 -28.80 25.57
CA GLU A 646 -21.59 -28.78 26.97
C GLU A 646 -20.20 -28.14 27.15
N LYS A 647 -19.66 -27.55 26.07
CA LYS A 647 -18.31 -26.99 25.96
C LYS A 647 -17.21 -28.04 26.18
N ARG A 648 -17.51 -29.30 25.84
CA ARG A 648 -16.51 -30.37 25.88
C ARG A 648 -15.73 -30.40 24.57
N GLN A 649 -14.43 -30.66 24.66
CA GLN A 649 -13.57 -30.88 23.51
C GLN A 649 -13.79 -32.31 22.99
N VAL A 650 -14.30 -32.44 21.77
CA VAL A 650 -14.63 -33.73 21.15
C VAL A 650 -14.04 -33.81 19.75
N GLN A 651 -13.76 -35.01 19.24
CA GLN A 651 -13.13 -35.18 17.93
C GLN A 651 -14.16 -35.54 16.88
N ASN A 652 -14.06 -34.88 15.74
CA ASN A 652 -15.02 -34.90 14.65
C ASN A 652 -14.31 -35.25 13.34
N LEU A 653 -15.04 -35.88 12.44
CA LEU A 653 -14.62 -36.27 11.10
C LEU A 653 -15.38 -35.46 10.05
N ALA A 654 -14.65 -34.97 9.04
CA ALA A 654 -15.20 -34.30 7.88
C ALA A 654 -14.58 -34.82 6.58
N PHE A 655 -15.38 -34.79 5.51
CA PHE A 655 -15.02 -35.25 4.17
C PHE A 655 -15.28 -34.14 3.15
N PRO A 656 -14.54 -34.07 2.04
CA PRO A 656 -14.90 -33.16 0.97
C PRO A 656 -16.26 -33.58 0.39
N LYS A 657 -17.16 -32.62 0.18
CA LYS A 657 -18.45 -32.87 -0.47
C LYS A 657 -18.27 -33.33 -1.92
N ASN A 658 -17.25 -32.79 -2.59
CA ASN A 658 -16.85 -33.13 -3.94
C ASN A 658 -15.33 -33.29 -4.03
N ALA A 659 -14.83 -34.52 -3.98
CA ALA A 659 -13.40 -34.80 -4.08
C ALA A 659 -12.79 -34.49 -5.48
N SER A 660 -13.63 -34.22 -6.50
CA SER A 660 -13.17 -33.78 -7.82
C SER A 660 -13.00 -32.26 -7.94
N ASP A 661 -13.48 -31.50 -6.96
CA ASP A 661 -13.19 -30.06 -6.87
C ASP A 661 -11.71 -29.89 -6.47
N PRO A 662 -10.86 -29.28 -7.32
CA PRO A 662 -9.46 -29.07 -6.98
C PRO A 662 -9.27 -28.15 -5.76
N TYR A 663 -10.27 -27.32 -5.42
CA TYR A 663 -10.21 -26.40 -4.29
C TYR A 663 -10.78 -26.97 -3.02
N LEU A 664 -11.51 -28.10 -3.08
CA LEU A 664 -12.19 -28.73 -1.93
C LEU A 664 -13.01 -27.71 -1.14
N SER A 665 -13.80 -26.91 -1.85
CA SER A 665 -14.44 -25.70 -1.31
C SER A 665 -15.55 -25.99 -0.30
N GLU A 666 -16.13 -27.20 -0.33
CA GLU A 666 -17.22 -27.61 0.56
C GLU A 666 -16.88 -28.92 1.27
N TRP A 667 -17.11 -28.95 2.59
CA TRP A 667 -16.91 -30.13 3.43
C TRP A 667 -18.22 -30.58 4.08
N VAL A 668 -18.35 -31.90 4.27
CA VAL A 668 -19.48 -32.55 4.95
C VAL A 668 -18.96 -33.21 6.21
N LYS A 669 -19.57 -32.84 7.35
CA LYS A 669 -19.30 -33.45 8.65
C LYS A 669 -20.01 -34.80 8.76
N SER A 670 -19.33 -35.80 9.32
CA SER A 670 -19.89 -37.14 9.52
C SER A 670 -21.12 -37.12 10.42
N GLU A 671 -22.15 -37.89 10.08
CA GLU A 671 -23.34 -38.07 10.94
C GLU A 671 -23.03 -38.82 12.24
N HIS A 672 -21.86 -39.45 12.32
CA HIS A 672 -21.36 -40.16 13.50
C HIS A 672 -20.62 -39.26 14.49
N ASN A 673 -20.50 -37.96 14.22
CA ASN A 673 -19.80 -37.04 15.10
C ASN A 673 -20.54 -36.81 16.44
N PRO A 674 -19.82 -36.68 17.57
CA PRO A 674 -18.37 -36.83 17.67
C PRO A 674 -17.94 -38.30 17.66
N ILE A 675 -16.85 -38.60 16.95
CA ILE A 675 -16.31 -39.96 16.80
C ILE A 675 -15.36 -40.36 17.95
N MET A 676 -14.83 -39.38 18.70
CA MET A 676 -14.08 -39.62 19.94
C MET A 676 -14.43 -38.55 20.98
N THR A 677 -14.66 -38.97 22.22
CA THR A 677 -14.92 -38.07 23.35
C THR A 677 -13.91 -38.32 24.47
N PRO A 678 -13.71 -37.35 25.39
CA PRO A 678 -12.96 -37.59 26.61
C PRO A 678 -13.56 -38.79 27.36
N VAL A 679 -12.71 -39.71 27.85
CA VAL A 679 -13.10 -40.85 28.70
C VAL A 679 -12.89 -40.51 30.17
N ASP A 680 -13.54 -41.22 31.11
CA ASP A 680 -13.63 -40.88 32.55
C ASP A 680 -12.31 -40.52 33.28
N GLU A 681 -11.15 -40.93 32.76
CA GLU A 681 -9.81 -40.64 33.30
C GLU A 681 -9.20 -39.31 32.81
N MET A 682 -9.83 -38.65 31.83
CA MET A 682 -9.37 -37.43 31.19
C MET A 682 -10.23 -36.23 31.62
N ASN A 683 -9.60 -35.06 31.72
CA ASN A 683 -10.34 -33.82 31.88
C ASN A 683 -10.76 -33.28 30.49
N ASN A 684 -11.25 -32.03 30.46
CA ASN A 684 -11.68 -31.39 29.22
C ASN A 684 -10.52 -30.77 28.39
N GLU A 685 -9.27 -31.15 28.66
CA GLU A 685 -8.10 -30.81 27.83
C GLU A 685 -7.79 -32.02 26.93
N PHE A 686 -8.46 -32.09 25.77
CA PHE A 686 -8.41 -33.23 24.83
C PHE A 686 -8.68 -32.74 23.40
N ARG A 687 -7.62 -32.42 22.64
CA ARG A 687 -7.74 -31.72 21.35
C ARG A 687 -6.59 -31.99 20.39
N ASP A 688 -6.77 -31.46 19.18
CA ASP A 688 -5.80 -31.36 18.08
C ASP A 688 -5.35 -32.73 17.55
N PRO A 689 -6.25 -33.52 16.94
CA PRO A 689 -5.90 -34.82 16.37
C PRO A 689 -4.86 -34.66 15.25
N THR A 690 -3.87 -35.54 15.22
CA THR A 690 -2.82 -35.56 14.19
C THR A 690 -3.31 -36.04 12.84
N THR A 691 -2.47 -35.90 11.81
CA THR A 691 -2.59 -36.75 10.62
C THR A 691 -2.51 -38.20 11.07
N ALA A 692 -3.44 -39.03 10.59
CA ALA A 692 -3.48 -40.44 10.93
C ALA A 692 -2.49 -41.23 10.07
N TRP A 693 -1.99 -42.35 10.60
CA TRP A 693 -1.16 -43.29 9.85
C TRP A 693 -1.71 -44.71 9.98
N GLN A 694 -1.55 -45.52 8.93
CA GLN A 694 -1.94 -46.92 8.97
C GLN A 694 -0.72 -47.78 9.33
N GLY A 695 -0.86 -48.60 10.37
CA GLY A 695 0.19 -49.54 10.76
C GLY A 695 0.18 -50.81 9.91
N PRO A 696 1.16 -51.71 10.11
CA PRO A 696 1.34 -52.90 9.30
C PRO A 696 0.23 -53.95 9.47
N ASP A 697 -0.59 -53.82 10.53
CA ASP A 697 -1.78 -54.63 10.78
C ASP A 697 -3.05 -54.13 10.05
N GLY A 698 -2.95 -53.05 9.26
CA GLY A 698 -4.05 -52.45 8.52
C GLY A 698 -4.95 -51.51 9.33
N LYS A 699 -4.61 -51.21 10.60
CA LYS A 699 -5.39 -50.27 11.44
C LYS A 699 -4.84 -48.85 11.37
N TRP A 700 -5.72 -47.88 11.39
CA TRP A 700 -5.39 -46.46 11.54
C TRP A 700 -5.01 -46.15 12.98
N ARG A 701 -3.99 -45.31 13.16
CA ARG A 701 -3.61 -44.67 14.41
C ARG A 701 -3.79 -43.17 14.29
N VAL A 702 -4.23 -42.55 15.36
CA VAL A 702 -4.18 -41.10 15.56
C VAL A 702 -3.79 -40.82 16.99
N ILE A 703 -3.02 -39.75 17.21
CA ILE A 703 -2.76 -39.25 18.56
C ILE A 703 -3.46 -37.91 18.77
N ILE A 704 -3.88 -37.68 20.01
CA ILE A 704 -4.59 -36.47 20.43
C ILE A 704 -3.88 -35.93 21.66
N GLY A 705 -3.60 -34.63 21.66
CA GLY A 705 -2.99 -33.95 22.79
C GLY A 705 -3.98 -33.83 23.95
N CYS A 706 -3.54 -34.14 25.17
CA CYS A 706 -4.39 -34.06 26.34
C CYS A 706 -3.64 -33.81 27.65
N GLU A 707 -4.39 -33.59 28.73
CA GLU A 707 -3.95 -33.83 30.10
C GLU A 707 -4.39 -35.23 30.56
N LEU A 708 -3.42 -36.06 30.95
CA LEU A 708 -3.67 -37.38 31.52
C LEU A 708 -3.06 -37.48 32.92
N SER A 709 -3.92 -37.56 33.95
CA SER A 709 -3.49 -37.64 35.36
C SER A 709 -2.54 -36.50 35.81
N GLY A 710 -2.76 -35.28 35.30
CA GLY A 710 -1.95 -34.09 35.62
C GLY A 710 -0.67 -33.94 34.80
N TYR A 711 -0.49 -34.77 33.77
CA TYR A 711 0.67 -34.77 32.87
C TYR A 711 0.22 -34.52 31.43
N GLY A 712 1.03 -33.78 30.67
CA GLY A 712 0.84 -33.64 29.24
C GLY A 712 1.08 -34.97 28.54
N ALA A 713 0.15 -35.37 27.67
CA ALA A 713 0.20 -36.66 27.01
C ALA A 713 -0.34 -36.61 25.58
N ALA A 714 0.13 -37.54 24.76
CA ALA A 714 -0.50 -37.94 23.51
C ALA A 714 -1.19 -39.28 23.73
N VAL A 715 -2.51 -39.33 23.60
CA VAL A 715 -3.28 -40.58 23.71
C VAL A 715 -3.49 -41.19 22.34
N LEU A 716 -3.24 -42.49 22.22
CA LEU A 716 -3.38 -43.23 20.97
C LEU A 716 -4.79 -43.78 20.81
N TYR A 717 -5.37 -43.58 19.63
CA TYR A 717 -6.60 -44.24 19.22
C TYR A 717 -6.36 -45.09 17.98
N LEU A 718 -7.07 -46.23 17.92
CA LEU A 718 -7.00 -47.18 16.80
C LEU A 718 -8.36 -47.32 16.12
N SER A 719 -8.38 -47.41 14.79
CA SER A 719 -9.61 -47.64 14.02
C SER A 719 -9.37 -48.51 12.78
N GLU A 720 -10.37 -49.28 12.38
CA GLU A 720 -10.38 -50.02 11.11
C GLU A 720 -11.06 -49.21 9.99
N ASP A 721 -11.90 -48.24 10.32
CA ASP A 721 -12.83 -47.56 9.39
C ASP A 721 -12.87 -46.03 9.52
N LEU A 722 -12.01 -45.44 10.37
CA LEU A 722 -11.93 -44.00 10.71
C LEU A 722 -13.16 -43.43 11.42
N VAL A 723 -14.18 -44.23 11.70
CA VAL A 723 -15.40 -43.81 12.41
C VAL A 723 -15.41 -44.38 13.81
N ASN A 724 -15.16 -45.69 13.94
CA ASN A 724 -15.14 -46.40 15.21
C ASN A 724 -13.71 -46.42 15.75
N TRP A 725 -13.44 -45.57 16.75
CA TRP A 725 -12.12 -45.45 17.37
C TRP A 725 -12.09 -46.08 18.77
N THR A 726 -11.05 -46.85 19.04
CA THR A 726 -10.79 -47.44 20.36
C THR A 726 -9.52 -46.83 20.95
N LYS A 727 -9.63 -46.22 22.13
CA LYS A 727 -8.48 -45.71 22.89
C LYS A 727 -7.55 -46.87 23.28
N SER A 728 -6.25 -46.72 23.06
CA SER A 728 -5.24 -47.65 23.58
C SER A 728 -5.19 -47.60 25.11
N HIS A 729 -4.89 -48.73 25.75
CA HIS A 729 -4.73 -48.81 27.20
C HIS A 729 -3.55 -47.99 27.74
N ARG A 730 -2.53 -47.74 26.90
CA ARG A 730 -1.36 -46.93 27.24
C ARG A 730 -1.39 -45.64 26.40
N PRO A 731 -1.00 -44.49 26.97
CA PRO A 731 -0.75 -43.31 26.16
C PRO A 731 0.38 -43.62 25.16
N PHE A 732 0.36 -42.95 24.00
CA PHE A 732 1.43 -43.04 23.01
C PHE A 732 2.73 -42.52 23.61
N TYR A 733 2.64 -41.39 24.31
CA TYR A 733 3.71 -40.77 25.05
C TYR A 733 3.14 -39.85 26.13
N SER A 734 3.87 -39.62 27.23
CA SER A 734 3.47 -38.67 28.27
C SER A 734 4.69 -38.07 28.96
N THR A 735 4.61 -36.81 29.35
CA THR A 735 5.67 -36.09 30.06
C THR A 735 5.14 -35.40 31.32
N LYS A 736 5.98 -35.34 32.35
CA LYS A 736 5.70 -34.55 33.57
C LYS A 736 6.08 -33.08 33.43
N ARG A 737 6.71 -32.69 32.32
CA ARG A 737 7.27 -31.34 32.07
C ARG A 737 6.22 -30.34 31.59
N ALA A 738 5.08 -30.84 31.13
CA ALA A 738 3.93 -30.08 30.72
C ALA A 738 2.68 -30.57 31.45
N LYS A 739 1.69 -29.67 31.63
CA LYS A 739 0.41 -30.02 32.26
C LYS A 739 -0.57 -30.65 31.26
N TRP A 740 -0.65 -30.09 30.04
CA TRP A 740 -1.40 -30.62 28.91
C TRP A 740 -0.57 -30.41 27.63
N TRP A 741 -0.93 -31.12 26.56
CA TRP A 741 -0.34 -30.96 25.23
C TRP A 741 -1.36 -30.40 24.25
N GLU A 742 -0.89 -29.52 23.38
CA GLU A 742 -1.62 -29.00 22.22
C GLU A 742 -0.89 -29.42 20.94
N CYS A 743 -1.62 -29.41 19.82
CA CYS A 743 -1.11 -29.56 18.46
C CYS A 743 0.02 -30.58 18.34
N ALA A 744 -0.22 -31.80 18.84
CA ALA A 744 0.73 -32.89 18.67
C ALA A 744 0.98 -33.13 17.17
N ASP A 745 2.15 -33.66 16.84
CA ASP A 745 2.46 -34.13 15.48
C ASP A 745 3.42 -35.32 15.56
N PHE A 746 3.28 -36.26 14.63
CA PHE A 746 4.08 -37.48 14.60
C PHE A 746 4.35 -37.94 13.17
N PHE A 747 5.63 -38.00 12.78
CA PHE A 747 6.01 -38.31 11.41
C PHE A 747 7.42 -38.91 11.27
N PRO A 748 7.69 -39.65 10.19
CA PRO A 748 9.01 -40.19 9.90
C PRO A 748 9.93 -39.18 9.18
N VAL A 749 11.24 -39.34 9.39
CA VAL A 749 12.32 -38.63 8.71
C VAL A 749 13.41 -39.60 8.27
N SER A 750 14.06 -39.34 7.14
CA SER A 750 15.13 -40.21 6.62
C SER A 750 16.45 -39.97 7.33
N VAL A 751 17.12 -41.03 7.78
CA VAL A 751 18.51 -40.98 8.25
C VAL A 751 19.42 -40.96 7.03
N ASN A 752 20.06 -39.83 6.74
CA ASN A 752 20.89 -39.55 5.55
C ASN A 752 20.12 -39.30 4.23
N GLY A 753 18.83 -39.01 4.27
CA GLY A 753 18.05 -38.66 3.06
C GLY A 753 17.79 -37.16 2.96
N ASN A 754 17.81 -36.64 1.73
CA ASN A 754 17.50 -35.22 1.44
C ASN A 754 16.01 -34.99 1.12
N ASN A 755 15.17 -35.99 1.36
CA ASN A 755 13.74 -35.97 1.04
C ASN A 755 12.92 -36.14 2.33
N GLY A 756 11.74 -35.54 2.34
CA GLY A 756 10.70 -35.85 3.31
C GLY A 756 10.12 -37.25 3.06
N LEU A 757 9.47 -37.78 4.09
CA LEU A 757 8.80 -39.06 4.05
C LEU A 757 7.30 -38.89 4.31
N ASP A 758 6.51 -39.70 3.60
CA ASP A 758 5.09 -39.85 3.87
C ASP A 758 4.90 -40.41 5.29
N THR A 759 3.84 -40.00 5.98
CA THR A 759 3.50 -40.45 7.33
C THR A 759 3.25 -41.96 7.38
N TYR A 760 2.93 -42.62 6.26
CA TYR A 760 2.82 -44.08 6.16
C TYR A 760 4.15 -44.85 6.21
N VAL A 761 5.29 -44.17 6.07
CA VAL A 761 6.61 -44.83 6.02
C VAL A 761 7.03 -45.25 7.42
N ILE A 762 6.99 -46.56 7.70
CA ILE A 762 7.30 -47.15 9.02
C ILE A 762 8.54 -48.04 9.02
N ASP A 763 9.14 -48.32 7.86
CA ASP A 763 10.33 -49.16 7.70
C ASP A 763 11.45 -48.46 6.91
N GLY A 764 12.64 -49.07 6.92
CA GLY A 764 13.84 -48.51 6.29
C GLY A 764 14.75 -47.75 7.25
N ASN A 765 15.72 -47.00 6.70
CA ASN A 765 16.68 -46.24 7.50
C ASN A 765 16.09 -44.88 7.92
N ILE A 766 15.13 -44.93 8.85
CA ILE A 766 14.32 -43.78 9.26
C ILE A 766 14.38 -43.56 10.77
N LYS A 767 14.04 -42.34 11.19
CA LYS A 767 13.69 -41.96 12.57
C LYS A 767 12.29 -41.37 12.57
N HIS A 768 11.70 -41.21 13.75
CA HIS A 768 10.43 -40.54 13.93
C HIS A 768 10.59 -39.30 14.80
N ILE A 769 9.79 -38.30 14.50
CA ILE A 769 9.68 -37.06 15.26
C ILE A 769 8.34 -37.08 15.98
N LEU A 770 8.38 -36.92 17.30
CA LEU A 770 7.20 -36.62 18.10
C LEU A 770 7.29 -35.17 18.55
N LYS A 771 6.31 -34.36 18.16
CA LYS A 771 6.21 -32.95 18.51
C LYS A 771 4.98 -32.68 19.37
N ALA A 772 5.10 -31.75 20.31
CA ALA A 772 3.99 -31.21 21.07
C ALA A 772 4.17 -29.71 21.33
N SER A 773 3.06 -28.98 21.39
CA SER A 773 3.00 -27.57 21.77
C SER A 773 2.61 -27.44 23.24
N PHE A 774 3.39 -26.68 24.00
CA PHE A 774 3.07 -26.29 25.38
C PHE A 774 3.98 -25.13 25.81
N ASN A 775 3.61 -24.40 26.88
CA ASN A 775 4.38 -23.25 27.37
C ASN A 775 4.72 -22.21 26.28
N ASN A 776 3.82 -21.97 25.32
CA ASN A 776 4.00 -21.06 24.19
C ASN A 776 5.22 -21.39 23.30
N SER A 777 5.59 -22.67 23.21
CA SER A 777 6.65 -23.13 22.32
C SER A 777 6.36 -24.53 21.79
N ASP A 778 7.00 -24.85 20.67
CA ASP A 778 6.87 -26.12 20.00
C ASP A 778 8.15 -26.93 20.13
N TYR A 779 8.05 -28.02 20.87
CA TYR A 779 9.17 -28.91 21.18
C TYR A 779 9.04 -30.20 20.39
N TYR A 780 10.17 -30.80 20.03
CA TYR A 780 10.18 -32.12 19.42
C TYR A 780 11.25 -33.02 20.03
N VAL A 781 11.00 -34.33 19.95
CA VAL A 781 11.96 -35.37 20.31
C VAL A 781 12.13 -36.32 19.12
N ILE A 782 13.36 -36.78 18.95
CA ILE A 782 13.74 -37.74 17.90
C ILE A 782 13.78 -39.13 18.53
N GLY A 783 13.24 -40.11 17.81
CA GLY A 783 13.20 -41.48 18.31
C GLY A 783 12.89 -42.51 17.24
N THR A 784 12.57 -43.70 17.70
CA THR A 784 12.18 -44.85 16.88
C THR A 784 10.77 -45.27 17.26
N TYR A 785 9.98 -45.66 16.28
CA TYR A 785 8.63 -46.17 16.48
C TYR A 785 8.62 -47.67 16.25
N GLU A 786 8.07 -48.40 17.22
CA GLU A 786 7.89 -49.85 17.19
C GLU A 786 6.41 -50.16 16.89
N PRO A 787 6.03 -50.36 15.62
CA PRO A 787 4.64 -50.51 15.21
C PRO A 787 3.98 -51.78 15.76
N GLU A 788 4.74 -52.81 16.16
CA GLU A 788 4.22 -54.06 16.70
C GLU A 788 3.60 -53.92 18.10
N ILE A 789 4.06 -52.91 18.86
CA ILE A 789 3.58 -52.63 20.22
C ILE A 789 3.05 -51.19 20.37
N ASP A 790 2.97 -50.45 19.26
CA ASP A 790 2.52 -49.06 19.18
C ASP A 790 3.25 -48.14 20.18
N GLN A 791 4.59 -48.25 20.24
CA GLN A 791 5.43 -47.50 21.17
C GLN A 791 6.44 -46.60 20.45
N PHE A 792 6.51 -45.34 20.85
CA PHE A 792 7.62 -44.43 20.50
C PHE A 792 8.70 -44.46 21.59
N VAL A 793 9.95 -44.62 21.18
CA VAL A 793 11.12 -44.67 22.05
C VAL A 793 12.08 -43.55 21.62
N ALA A 794 12.30 -42.58 22.50
CA ALA A 794 13.27 -41.51 22.26
C ALA A 794 14.70 -42.07 22.13
N ASP A 795 15.55 -41.39 21.36
CA ASP A 795 16.93 -41.82 21.12
C ASP A 795 17.81 -41.77 22.39
N ASP A 796 18.88 -42.57 22.41
CA ASP A 796 19.81 -42.68 23.55
C ASP A 796 20.34 -41.31 23.99
N GLY A 797 20.15 -40.98 25.27
CA GLY A 797 20.55 -39.69 25.86
C GLY A 797 19.48 -38.59 25.81
N ILE A 798 18.28 -38.91 25.32
CA ILE A 798 17.06 -38.09 25.42
C ILE A 798 16.09 -38.84 26.35
N GLU A 799 15.94 -38.37 27.60
CA GLU A 799 14.98 -39.01 28.52
C GLU A 799 13.54 -38.54 28.29
N ASP A 800 13.35 -37.26 27.93
CA ASP A 800 12.05 -36.64 27.71
C ASP A 800 12.17 -35.30 26.95
N PHE A 801 11.04 -34.65 26.66
CA PHE A 801 11.01 -33.23 26.32
C PHE A 801 11.65 -32.39 27.43
N LEU A 802 12.29 -31.26 27.09
CA LEU A 802 12.93 -30.36 28.06
C LEU A 802 13.94 -31.07 28.99
N ASP A 803 14.70 -32.04 28.47
CA ASP A 803 15.82 -32.62 29.20
C ASP A 803 16.94 -31.55 29.35
N ASP A 804 17.67 -31.57 30.47
CA ASP A 804 18.66 -30.54 30.84
C ASP A 804 19.79 -30.40 29.80
N ASN A 805 19.91 -31.36 28.88
CA ASN A 805 20.88 -31.40 27.80
C ASN A 805 20.27 -31.25 26.38
N VAL A 806 18.93 -31.28 26.21
CA VAL A 806 18.24 -31.37 24.90
C VAL A 806 16.91 -30.61 24.92
N ASP A 807 16.95 -29.29 24.73
CA ASP A 807 15.77 -28.44 24.47
C ASP A 807 15.67 -28.15 22.95
N LEU A 808 15.13 -29.13 22.22
CA LEU A 808 14.93 -29.03 20.77
C LEU A 808 13.58 -28.41 20.46
N ARG A 809 13.62 -27.28 19.76
CA ARG A 809 12.46 -26.56 19.25
C ARG A 809 12.58 -26.41 17.75
N TYR A 810 11.46 -26.31 17.05
CA TYR A 810 11.51 -25.88 15.65
C TYR A 810 12.07 -24.47 15.55
N ASP A 811 11.62 -23.59 16.43
CA ASP A 811 11.99 -22.19 16.44
C ASP A 811 12.13 -21.72 17.88
N TYR A 812 13.16 -20.92 18.15
CA TYR A 812 13.48 -20.40 19.48
C TYR A 812 12.86 -19.02 19.75
N GLY A 813 12.05 -18.52 18.81
CA GLY A 813 11.29 -17.28 18.90
C GLY A 813 9.78 -17.49 19.06
N MET A 814 8.98 -16.66 18.40
CA MET A 814 7.51 -16.72 18.41
C MET A 814 7.02 -17.71 17.36
N PHE A 815 6.73 -18.95 17.77
CA PHE A 815 6.31 -20.03 16.86
C PHE A 815 5.51 -21.07 17.64
N TYR A 816 4.23 -21.25 17.29
CA TYR A 816 3.33 -22.11 18.06
C TYR A 816 2.33 -22.87 17.19
N GLY A 817 1.75 -23.93 17.73
CA GLY A 817 0.68 -24.69 17.07
C GLY A 817 1.13 -25.33 15.75
N SER A 818 2.43 -25.58 15.56
CA SER A 818 2.97 -26.01 14.28
C SER A 818 2.47 -27.38 13.85
N LYS A 819 2.31 -27.54 12.54
CA LYS A 819 1.81 -28.75 11.91
C LYS A 819 2.54 -29.03 10.63
N THR A 820 2.90 -30.30 10.42
CA THR A 820 3.58 -30.73 9.21
C THR A 820 2.65 -31.45 8.25
N PHE A 821 3.01 -31.44 6.98
CA PHE A 821 2.42 -32.34 5.98
C PHE A 821 3.48 -32.82 5.00
N TYR A 822 3.19 -33.94 4.34
CA TYR A 822 4.04 -34.47 3.28
C TYR A 822 3.58 -33.94 1.92
N ASP A 823 4.49 -33.24 1.23
CA ASP A 823 4.34 -32.86 -0.17
C ASP A 823 4.85 -34.00 -1.04
N GLY A 824 3.92 -34.84 -1.51
CA GLY A 824 4.20 -35.98 -2.37
C GLY A 824 4.72 -35.60 -3.76
N ALA A 825 4.44 -34.38 -4.25
CA ALA A 825 4.91 -33.94 -5.56
C ALA A 825 6.40 -33.62 -5.57
N HIS A 826 6.90 -33.00 -4.49
CA HIS A 826 8.32 -32.65 -4.36
C HIS A 826 9.09 -33.52 -3.38
N ARG A 827 8.44 -34.54 -2.78
CA ARG A 827 9.03 -35.48 -1.83
C ARG A 827 9.70 -34.76 -0.65
N ARG A 828 9.01 -33.79 -0.07
CA ARG A 828 9.49 -32.98 1.06
C ARG A 828 8.43 -32.91 2.15
N ARG A 829 8.87 -32.73 3.40
CA ARG A 829 7.96 -32.45 4.51
C ARG A 829 8.00 -30.96 4.77
N ILE A 830 6.83 -30.35 4.90
CA ILE A 830 6.67 -28.92 5.10
C ILE A 830 6.04 -28.68 6.47
N VAL A 831 6.56 -27.72 7.21
CA VAL A 831 5.98 -27.22 8.47
C VAL A 831 5.39 -25.84 8.28
N TRP A 832 4.24 -25.64 8.91
CA TRP A 832 3.57 -24.38 9.14
C TRP A 832 3.47 -24.11 10.64
N ALA A 833 3.44 -22.86 11.05
CA ALA A 833 3.14 -22.50 12.43
C ALA A 833 2.50 -21.12 12.54
N TRP A 834 1.70 -20.97 13.59
CA TRP A 834 1.15 -19.68 13.96
C TRP A 834 2.22 -18.80 14.60
N ILE A 835 2.27 -17.55 14.14
CA ILE A 835 3.07 -16.48 14.71
C ILE A 835 2.13 -15.52 15.45
N MET A 836 2.20 -15.59 16.79
CA MET A 836 1.46 -14.71 17.69
C MET A 836 1.81 -13.24 17.48
N GLU A 837 0.91 -12.31 17.83
CA GLU A 837 1.24 -10.89 17.90
C GLU A 837 2.07 -10.57 19.15
N ALA A 838 2.93 -9.55 19.06
CA ALA A 838 3.63 -8.98 20.22
C ALA A 838 3.05 -7.62 20.65
N GLU A 839 1.85 -7.26 20.19
CA GLU A 839 1.14 -6.04 20.59
C GLU A 839 0.02 -6.32 21.59
N SER A 840 -0.68 -5.26 22.02
CA SER A 840 -1.86 -5.40 22.86
C SER A 840 -3.08 -5.81 22.04
N GLN A 841 -4.03 -6.51 22.68
CA GLN A 841 -5.32 -6.82 22.05
C GLN A 841 -6.08 -5.56 21.59
N SER A 842 -5.84 -4.40 22.23
CA SER A 842 -6.42 -3.14 21.78
C SER A 842 -5.84 -2.69 20.44
N ASP A 843 -4.57 -2.97 20.16
CA ASP A 843 -3.93 -2.62 18.90
C ASP A 843 -4.38 -3.57 17.79
N ASP A 844 -4.55 -4.87 18.10
CA ASP A 844 -5.17 -5.86 17.22
C ASP A 844 -6.56 -5.43 16.75
N LEU A 845 -7.41 -4.95 17.68
CA LEU A 845 -8.73 -4.43 17.35
C LEU A 845 -8.67 -3.16 16.48
N LYS A 846 -7.70 -2.26 16.73
CA LYS A 846 -7.54 -1.03 15.95
C LYS A 846 -7.07 -1.31 14.51
N LYS A 847 -6.10 -2.22 14.35
CA LYS A 847 -5.58 -2.58 13.02
C LYS A 847 -6.52 -3.52 12.27
N GLY A 848 -7.45 -4.17 12.98
CA GLY A 848 -8.51 -5.00 12.40
C GLY A 848 -8.08 -6.41 12.04
N TRP A 849 -6.90 -6.86 12.47
CA TRP A 849 -6.38 -8.20 12.25
C TRP A 849 -5.37 -8.60 13.34
N SER A 850 -5.12 -9.90 13.49
CA SER A 850 -4.14 -10.43 14.45
C SER A 850 -3.75 -11.86 14.08
N GLY A 851 -2.46 -12.16 14.12
CA GLY A 851 -1.89 -13.47 13.82
C GLY A 851 -1.44 -13.61 12.37
N LEU A 852 -0.26 -14.22 12.20
CA LEU A 852 0.32 -14.58 10.91
C LEU A 852 0.64 -16.09 10.89
N GLN A 853 0.88 -16.65 9.71
CA GLN A 853 1.61 -17.92 9.61
C GLN A 853 3.09 -17.66 9.35
N SER A 854 3.95 -18.55 9.84
CA SER A 854 5.34 -18.63 9.39
C SER A 854 5.36 -18.86 7.88
N LEU A 855 6.45 -18.49 7.22
CA LEU A 855 6.71 -19.07 5.90
C LEU A 855 6.73 -20.61 5.98
N PRO A 856 6.25 -21.31 4.95
CA PRO A 856 6.35 -22.76 4.92
C PRO A 856 7.83 -23.16 4.84
N ARG A 857 8.25 -24.06 5.73
CA ARG A 857 9.65 -24.51 5.81
C ARG A 857 9.74 -26.00 5.50
N THR A 858 10.73 -26.38 4.72
CA THR A 858 11.13 -27.79 4.55
C THR A 858 11.78 -28.31 5.82
N ILE A 859 11.51 -29.57 6.19
CA ILE A 859 12.14 -30.26 7.32
C ILE A 859 12.96 -31.45 6.83
N LEU A 860 14.20 -31.56 7.34
CA LEU A 860 15.08 -32.72 7.18
C LEU A 860 15.75 -33.07 8.52
N LEU A 861 16.23 -34.31 8.65
CA LEU A 861 17.12 -34.68 9.75
C LEU A 861 18.55 -34.23 9.43
N ASP A 862 19.26 -33.62 10.38
CA ASP A 862 20.65 -33.22 10.19
C ASP A 862 21.58 -34.43 9.99
N GLU A 863 22.74 -34.23 9.35
CA GLU A 863 23.71 -35.31 9.08
C GLU A 863 24.19 -36.04 10.35
N GLY A 864 24.23 -35.35 11.49
CA GLY A 864 24.55 -35.92 12.80
C GLY A 864 23.40 -36.70 13.45
N GLY A 865 22.18 -36.59 12.91
CA GLY A 865 20.99 -37.29 13.40
C GLY A 865 20.48 -36.80 14.75
N LYS A 866 20.84 -35.58 15.18
CA LYS A 866 20.57 -35.07 16.54
C LYS A 866 19.58 -33.92 16.58
N GLN A 867 19.29 -33.30 15.45
CA GLN A 867 18.30 -32.23 15.34
C GLN A 867 17.71 -32.19 13.93
N LEU A 868 16.64 -31.42 13.78
CA LEU A 868 16.03 -31.10 12.50
C LEU A 868 16.66 -29.86 11.87
N LEU A 869 16.75 -29.87 10.56
CA LEU A 869 17.08 -28.72 9.72
C LEU A 869 15.79 -28.14 9.15
N GLN A 870 15.67 -26.82 9.17
CA GLN A 870 14.57 -26.10 8.55
C GLN A 870 15.06 -25.07 7.55
N TRP A 871 14.42 -25.02 6.39
CA TRP A 871 14.71 -24.00 5.39
C TRP A 871 13.43 -23.55 4.70
N PRO A 872 13.22 -22.23 4.49
CA PRO A 872 12.08 -21.74 3.71
C PRO A 872 11.97 -22.48 2.38
N VAL A 873 10.75 -22.79 1.96
CA VAL A 873 10.54 -23.44 0.65
C VAL A 873 11.16 -22.61 -0.46
N ARG A 874 11.81 -23.27 -1.42
CA ARG A 874 12.53 -22.60 -2.53
C ARG A 874 11.64 -21.67 -3.35
N GLU A 875 10.33 -21.90 -3.35
CA GLU A 875 9.34 -21.12 -4.07
C GLU A 875 9.36 -19.66 -3.62
N ILE A 876 9.72 -19.35 -2.36
CA ILE A 876 9.83 -17.95 -1.90
C ILE A 876 10.87 -17.16 -2.70
N GLU A 877 11.86 -17.84 -3.29
CA GLU A 877 12.91 -17.20 -4.07
C GLU A 877 12.39 -16.59 -5.38
N THR A 878 11.19 -16.96 -5.84
CA THR A 878 10.55 -16.32 -7.00
C THR A 878 10.14 -14.88 -6.74
N LEU A 879 10.10 -14.46 -5.47
CA LEU A 879 9.83 -13.08 -5.10
C LEU A 879 11.09 -12.19 -5.13
N ARG A 880 12.29 -12.77 -5.22
CA ARG A 880 13.54 -12.01 -5.23
C ARG A 880 13.65 -11.13 -6.49
N THR A 881 13.87 -9.84 -6.29
CA THR A 881 14.03 -8.86 -7.37
C THR A 881 15.45 -8.29 -7.38
N LYS A 882 15.63 -7.02 -7.02
CA LYS A 882 16.91 -6.33 -7.01
C LYS A 882 17.86 -6.98 -6.01
N LYS A 883 19.06 -7.34 -6.47
CA LYS A 883 20.10 -7.99 -5.68
C LYS A 883 21.27 -7.05 -5.38
N ILE A 884 21.70 -6.99 -4.12
CA ILE A 884 22.97 -6.42 -3.67
C ILE A 884 23.89 -7.56 -3.24
N SER A 885 25.19 -7.42 -3.49
CA SER A 885 26.18 -8.45 -3.12
C SER A 885 27.48 -7.84 -2.60
N ILE A 886 27.99 -8.40 -1.51
CA ILE A 886 29.24 -7.99 -0.86
C ILE A 886 30.06 -9.26 -0.63
N GLN A 887 31.36 -9.21 -0.96
CA GLN A 887 32.26 -10.37 -0.82
C GLN A 887 33.59 -9.94 -0.23
N ASN A 888 34.18 -10.84 0.56
CA ASN A 888 35.49 -10.67 1.19
C ASN A 888 35.68 -9.30 1.88
N TYR A 889 34.68 -8.89 2.65
CA TYR A 889 34.67 -7.59 3.32
C TYR A 889 34.92 -7.73 4.82
N GLU A 890 35.97 -7.09 5.32
CA GLU A 890 36.30 -7.07 6.75
C GLU A 890 35.42 -6.06 7.51
N VAL A 891 34.69 -6.54 8.51
CA VAL A 891 33.95 -5.73 9.47
C VAL A 891 34.76 -5.63 10.75
N LYS A 892 35.44 -4.49 10.92
CA LYS A 892 36.27 -4.22 12.09
C LYS A 892 35.42 -4.20 13.37
N GLY A 893 36.04 -4.54 14.49
CA GLY A 893 35.42 -4.42 15.80
C GLY A 893 34.95 -2.99 16.09
N GLY A 894 33.72 -2.85 16.58
CA GLY A 894 33.04 -1.58 16.84
C GLY A 894 32.44 -0.88 15.61
N ALA A 895 32.41 -1.54 14.44
CA ALA A 895 31.91 -0.94 13.20
C ALA A 895 30.50 -1.40 12.83
N ALA A 896 29.77 -0.53 12.13
CA ALA A 896 28.56 -0.86 11.41
C ALA A 896 28.54 -0.10 10.08
N PHE A 897 27.91 -0.67 9.06
CA PHE A 897 27.70 0.01 7.78
C PHE A 897 26.37 -0.42 7.16
N GLU A 898 25.78 0.49 6.40
CA GLU A 898 24.47 0.31 5.78
C GLU A 898 24.57 -0.49 4.47
N ILE A 899 23.57 -1.33 4.22
CA ILE A 899 23.32 -1.95 2.93
C ILE A 899 22.22 -1.14 2.24
N THR A 900 22.61 -0.34 1.25
CA THR A 900 21.67 0.49 0.48
C THR A 900 21.22 -0.20 -0.81
N GLY A 901 20.06 0.21 -1.32
CA GLY A 901 19.56 -0.25 -2.60
C GLY A 901 18.73 -1.54 -2.56
N VAL A 902 18.30 -1.98 -1.38
CA VAL A 902 17.24 -2.99 -1.19
C VAL A 902 16.07 -2.37 -0.42
N THR A 903 14.89 -2.96 -0.54
CA THR A 903 13.68 -2.57 0.21
C THR A 903 13.79 -3.16 1.62
N ALA A 904 14.39 -2.43 2.56
CA ALA A 904 14.81 -3.02 3.84
C ALA A 904 13.66 -3.47 4.75
N SER A 905 12.43 -3.03 4.49
CA SER A 905 11.21 -3.51 5.15
C SER A 905 10.67 -4.82 4.57
N GLN A 906 11.08 -5.20 3.35
CA GLN A 906 10.61 -6.40 2.65
C GLN A 906 11.77 -7.03 1.84
N ALA A 907 12.56 -7.89 2.49
CA ALA A 907 13.83 -8.37 1.96
C ALA A 907 14.20 -9.80 2.39
N ASP A 908 15.02 -10.45 1.57
CA ASP A 908 15.68 -11.72 1.89
C ASP A 908 17.19 -11.50 1.91
N ILE A 909 17.85 -11.87 2.99
CA ILE A 909 19.29 -11.62 3.20
C ILE A 909 19.97 -12.93 3.54
N GLU A 910 21.01 -13.27 2.81
CA GLU A 910 21.91 -14.38 3.10
C GLU A 910 23.33 -13.84 3.33
N VAL A 911 23.91 -14.10 4.49
CA VAL A 911 25.26 -13.69 4.86
C VAL A 911 26.06 -14.85 5.44
N SER A 912 27.35 -14.90 5.12
CA SER A 912 28.29 -15.93 5.56
C SER A 912 29.52 -15.25 6.17
N PHE A 913 29.75 -15.48 7.46
CA PHE A 913 30.85 -14.88 8.22
C PHE A 913 32.01 -15.85 8.38
N HIS A 914 33.22 -15.38 8.09
CA HIS A 914 34.48 -16.05 8.38
C HIS A 914 35.16 -15.36 9.58
N LEU A 915 35.68 -16.15 10.51
CA LEU A 915 36.28 -15.68 11.75
C LEU A 915 37.80 -15.88 11.71
N PRO A 916 38.60 -14.83 11.43
CA PRO A 916 40.04 -14.97 11.24
C PRO A 916 40.81 -15.25 12.53
N ASN A 917 40.26 -14.88 13.69
CA ASN A 917 40.88 -15.07 14.99
C ASN A 917 39.86 -15.63 16.00
N LEU A 918 40.10 -16.86 16.46
CA LEU A 918 39.33 -17.51 17.52
C LEU A 918 40.14 -17.71 18.81
N ASP A 919 41.42 -17.35 18.82
CA ASP A 919 42.30 -17.54 19.97
C ASP A 919 41.90 -16.62 21.14
N ASP A 920 41.35 -15.44 20.83
CA ASP A 920 40.89 -14.47 21.81
C ASP A 920 39.37 -14.55 22.06
N THR A 921 38.80 -15.75 22.16
CA THR A 921 37.38 -15.95 22.48
C THR A 921 37.11 -15.89 24.00
N GLU A 922 35.92 -15.45 24.40
CA GLU A 922 35.51 -15.45 25.81
C GLU A 922 35.24 -16.87 26.32
N LEU A 923 35.60 -17.19 27.56
CA LEU A 923 35.23 -18.48 28.16
C LEU A 923 33.73 -18.52 28.46
N LEU A 924 33.06 -19.61 28.05
CA LEU A 924 31.66 -19.85 28.40
C LEU A 924 31.55 -20.15 29.90
N HIS A 925 30.79 -19.33 30.64
CA HIS A 925 30.57 -19.59 32.06
C HIS A 925 29.73 -20.88 32.24
N PRO A 926 30.08 -21.79 33.17
CA PRO A 926 29.37 -23.07 33.35
C PRO A 926 27.86 -22.96 33.67
N GLU A 927 27.42 -21.79 34.15
CA GLU A 927 26.01 -21.48 34.46
C GLU A 927 25.23 -20.95 33.25
N TRP A 928 25.89 -20.61 32.13
CA TRP A 928 25.23 -20.09 30.92
C TRP A 928 24.73 -21.23 30.04
N ARG A 929 23.68 -21.91 30.52
CA ARG A 929 23.04 -23.03 29.82
C ARG A 929 21.82 -22.65 29.00
N ASP A 930 21.17 -21.55 29.35
CA ASP A 930 19.99 -21.03 28.66
C ASP A 930 20.43 -19.94 27.66
N PRO A 931 20.32 -20.21 26.34
CA PRO A 931 20.76 -19.27 25.32
C PRO A 931 19.89 -18.00 25.27
N GLN A 932 18.59 -18.08 25.59
CA GLN A 932 17.72 -16.92 25.60
C GLN A 932 18.07 -15.98 26.77
N VAL A 933 18.26 -16.53 27.97
CA VAL A 933 18.72 -15.75 29.13
C VAL A 933 20.10 -15.14 28.87
N LEU A 934 20.99 -15.87 28.18
CA LEU A 934 22.29 -15.37 27.81
C LEU A 934 22.18 -14.20 26.81
N CYS A 935 21.36 -14.30 25.78
CA CYS A 935 21.10 -13.19 24.84
C CYS A 935 20.49 -11.97 25.55
N SER A 936 19.55 -12.15 26.47
CA SER A 936 18.99 -11.04 27.27
C SER A 936 20.02 -10.35 28.16
N ARG A 937 21.01 -11.11 28.70
CA ARG A 937 22.11 -10.56 29.50
C ARG A 937 23.23 -9.94 28.66
N LYS A 938 23.47 -10.50 27.47
CA LYS A 938 24.53 -10.14 26.52
C LYS A 938 23.91 -9.72 25.20
N ASN A 939 23.01 -8.73 25.30
CA ASN A 939 22.27 -8.14 24.18
C ASN A 939 23.22 -7.43 23.18
N ALA A 940 22.72 -6.88 22.07
CA ALA A 940 23.58 -6.34 21.01
C ALA A 940 24.49 -5.19 21.50
N SER A 941 24.06 -4.44 22.52
CA SER A 941 24.84 -3.34 23.12
C SER A 941 25.97 -3.81 24.05
N ALA A 942 25.94 -5.05 24.50
CA ALA A 942 26.98 -5.62 25.36
C ALA A 942 28.18 -6.02 24.50
N GLY A 943 29.28 -5.26 24.53
CA GLY A 943 30.53 -5.66 23.86
C GLY A 943 31.00 -7.07 24.24
N GLY A 944 31.80 -7.67 23.37
CA GLY A 944 32.44 -8.97 23.58
C GLY A 944 33.71 -9.08 22.75
N LYS A 945 34.39 -10.23 22.80
CA LYS A 945 35.59 -10.43 21.98
C LYS A 945 35.23 -10.77 20.53
N VAL A 946 34.65 -11.95 20.31
CA VAL A 946 34.14 -12.39 19.01
C VAL A 946 32.61 -12.31 19.03
N GLY A 947 32.10 -11.15 18.62
CA GLY A 947 30.68 -10.79 18.65
C GLY A 947 30.27 -9.87 19.80
N PRO A 948 29.13 -9.18 19.67
CA PRO A 948 28.05 -9.50 18.73
C PRO A 948 28.36 -8.99 17.31
N PHE A 949 28.15 -9.85 16.30
CA PHE A 949 28.25 -9.49 14.88
C PHE A 949 27.09 -10.09 14.09
N GLY A 950 26.55 -9.35 13.13
CA GLY A 950 25.35 -9.77 12.41
C GLY A 950 24.67 -8.64 11.65
N LEU A 951 23.34 -8.65 11.64
CA LEU A 951 22.47 -7.74 10.92
C LEU A 951 21.67 -6.85 11.89
N MET A 952 21.54 -5.56 11.57
CA MET A 952 20.50 -4.70 12.16
C MET A 952 19.44 -4.50 11.08
N VAL A 953 18.24 -5.03 11.31
CA VAL A 953 17.12 -5.01 10.37
C VAL A 953 16.01 -4.11 10.90
N LEU A 954 15.16 -3.61 9.99
CA LEU A 954 14.07 -2.69 10.34
C LEU A 954 14.61 -1.55 11.23
N ALA A 955 15.73 -0.96 10.79
CA ALA A 955 16.43 0.08 11.51
C ALA A 955 15.97 1.46 11.04
N SER A 956 15.81 2.41 11.95
CA SER A 956 15.59 3.82 11.58
C SER A 956 16.90 4.45 11.12
N SER A 957 16.80 5.54 10.34
CA SER A 957 17.98 6.26 9.82
C SER A 957 18.95 6.75 10.91
N ASP A 958 18.43 7.07 12.09
CA ASP A 958 19.19 7.49 13.27
C ASP A 958 19.55 6.33 14.22
N LEU A 959 19.23 5.09 13.83
CA LEU A 959 19.41 3.86 14.62
C LEU A 959 18.78 3.95 16.02
N THR A 960 17.73 4.75 16.21
CA THR A 960 16.95 4.78 17.45
C THR A 960 16.12 3.52 17.61
N GLU A 961 15.50 3.07 16.52
CA GLU A 961 14.84 1.77 16.40
C GLU A 961 15.67 0.83 15.52
N HIS A 962 15.77 -0.44 15.90
CA HIS A 962 16.29 -1.53 15.08
C HIS A 962 16.11 -2.88 15.79
N THR A 963 16.18 -3.96 15.02
CA THR A 963 16.20 -5.34 15.52
C THR A 963 17.52 -5.98 15.17
N ASP A 964 18.27 -6.45 16.17
CA ASP A 964 19.60 -7.03 15.97
C ASP A 964 19.55 -8.56 15.89
N ILE A 965 20.03 -9.14 14.79
CA ILE A 965 20.21 -10.59 14.64
C ILE A 965 21.70 -10.88 14.54
N PHE A 966 22.26 -11.56 15.52
CA PHE A 966 23.72 -11.67 15.65
C PHE A 966 24.21 -12.97 16.23
N PHE A 967 25.51 -13.22 16.04
CA PHE A 967 26.24 -14.31 16.66
C PHE A 967 27.22 -13.84 17.74
N ARG A 968 27.49 -14.72 18.70
CA ARG A 968 28.62 -14.64 19.65
C ARG A 968 29.32 -15.99 19.73
N ILE A 969 30.65 -15.96 19.90
CA ILE A 969 31.46 -17.17 19.98
C ILE A 969 32.12 -17.26 21.36
N TYR A 970 31.90 -18.39 22.02
CA TYR A 970 32.52 -18.72 23.30
C TYR A 970 33.43 -19.94 23.19
N ASN A 971 34.46 -19.99 24.05
CA ASN A 971 35.36 -21.12 24.21
C ASN A 971 34.94 -21.92 25.45
N LYS A 972 34.79 -23.24 25.31
CA LYS A 972 34.44 -24.16 26.39
C LYS A 972 35.67 -24.81 27.05
N GLY A 973 36.87 -24.50 26.54
CA GLY A 973 38.15 -25.10 26.91
C GLY A 973 38.66 -26.04 25.82
N ASN A 974 39.98 -26.29 25.77
CA ASN A 974 40.63 -27.21 24.83
C ASN A 974 40.31 -26.96 23.33
N TYR A 975 40.10 -25.70 22.93
CA TYR A 975 39.71 -25.31 21.56
C TYR A 975 38.35 -25.88 21.10
N GLU A 976 37.45 -26.21 22.05
CA GLU A 976 36.04 -26.49 21.77
C GLU A 976 35.25 -25.18 21.86
N TYR A 977 34.48 -24.86 20.81
CA TYR A 977 33.75 -23.59 20.72
C TYR A 977 32.23 -23.78 20.75
N VAL A 978 31.52 -22.74 21.19
CA VAL A 978 30.06 -22.65 21.20
C VAL A 978 29.63 -21.40 20.43
N VAL A 979 28.71 -21.57 19.48
CA VAL A 979 28.12 -20.48 18.71
C VAL A 979 26.73 -20.18 19.28
N LEU A 980 26.53 -18.94 19.74
CA LEU A 980 25.24 -18.42 20.18
C LEU A 980 24.67 -17.53 19.08
N MET A 981 23.40 -17.75 18.72
CA MET A 981 22.61 -16.87 17.87
C MET A 981 21.56 -16.14 18.72
N CYS A 982 21.45 -14.84 18.55
CA CYS A 982 20.48 -14.00 19.24
C CYS A 982 19.62 -13.22 18.23
N SER A 983 18.37 -13.01 18.60
CA SER A 983 17.49 -12.01 17.97
C SER A 983 17.05 -11.06 19.09
N ASP A 984 17.50 -9.81 19.03
CA ASP A 984 17.34 -8.81 20.08
C ASP A 984 16.40 -7.68 19.62
N GLN A 985 15.22 -7.64 20.22
CA GLN A 985 14.15 -6.69 19.93
C GLN A 985 14.09 -5.58 20.98
N THR A 986 15.06 -5.48 21.89
CA THR A 986 15.01 -4.49 22.98
C THR A 986 14.91 -3.05 22.49
N ARG A 987 15.36 -2.80 21.25
CA ARG A 987 15.28 -1.52 20.55
C ARG A 987 14.40 -1.54 19.30
N SER A 988 13.56 -2.55 19.11
CA SER A 988 12.78 -2.72 17.87
C SER A 988 11.66 -1.70 17.65
N SER A 989 11.27 -0.98 18.70
CA SER A 989 10.19 0.01 18.63
C SER A 989 10.30 1.05 19.75
N LEU A 990 9.88 2.29 19.47
CA LEU A 990 9.68 3.36 20.46
C LEU A 990 8.33 3.23 21.17
N ARG A 991 7.39 2.46 20.61
CA ARG A 991 6.05 2.31 21.19
C ARG A 991 6.10 1.61 22.54
N GLU A 992 5.36 2.14 23.50
CA GLU A 992 5.09 1.49 24.78
C GLU A 992 4.02 0.39 24.59
N GLY A 993 4.07 -0.66 25.41
CA GLY A 993 3.10 -1.76 25.36
C GLY A 993 3.35 -2.83 24.29
N VAL A 994 4.33 -2.64 23.41
CA VAL A 994 4.82 -3.67 22.48
C VAL A 994 5.82 -4.59 23.18
N GLY A 995 5.68 -5.89 23.00
CA GLY A 995 6.59 -6.92 23.46
C GLY A 995 7.93 -6.86 22.74
N LYS A 996 9.02 -6.85 23.52
CA LYS A 996 10.41 -6.66 23.05
C LYS A 996 11.34 -7.75 23.59
N SER A 997 10.80 -8.96 23.74
CA SER A 997 11.48 -10.09 24.37
C SER A 997 12.59 -10.63 23.49
N THR A 998 13.85 -10.52 23.93
CA THR A 998 15.01 -11.15 23.28
C THR A 998 14.86 -12.67 23.19
N PHE A 999 15.25 -13.23 22.04
CA PHE A 999 15.29 -14.66 21.77
C PHE A 999 16.74 -15.14 21.52
N GLY A 1000 17.02 -16.41 21.81
CA GLY A 1000 18.37 -16.95 21.67
C GLY A 1000 18.40 -18.47 21.49
N ALA A 1001 19.36 -18.94 20.69
CA ALA A 1001 19.60 -20.36 20.43
C ALA A 1001 21.11 -20.65 20.32
N PHE A 1002 21.54 -21.84 20.77
CA PHE A 1002 22.88 -22.34 20.40
C PHE A 1002 22.83 -22.96 19.00
N VAL A 1003 23.87 -22.71 18.20
CA VAL A 1003 23.98 -23.21 16.83
C VAL A 1003 25.06 -24.27 16.76
N ASN A 1004 24.69 -25.49 16.38
CA ASN A 1004 25.62 -26.62 16.28
C ASN A 1004 26.45 -26.57 14.98
N VAL A 1005 27.41 -25.65 14.92
CA VAL A 1005 28.36 -25.47 13.81
C VAL A 1005 29.78 -25.30 14.34
N ASP A 1006 30.77 -25.66 13.52
CA ASP A 1006 32.18 -25.42 13.80
C ASP A 1006 32.55 -23.99 13.36
N PRO A 1007 32.86 -23.07 14.30
CA PRO A 1007 33.16 -21.67 13.95
C PRO A 1007 34.52 -21.48 13.29
N THR A 1008 35.34 -22.53 13.13
CA THR A 1008 36.53 -22.49 12.27
C THR A 1008 36.16 -22.47 10.78
N GLN A 1009 34.93 -22.86 10.44
CA GLN A 1009 34.33 -22.71 9.12
C GLN A 1009 33.46 -21.44 9.07
N ASN A 1010 32.91 -21.16 7.89
CA ASN A 1010 32.01 -20.03 7.74
C ASN A 1010 30.68 -20.27 8.48
N ILE A 1011 30.20 -19.26 9.18
CA ILE A 1011 28.90 -19.27 9.87
C ILE A 1011 27.88 -18.53 8.99
N SER A 1012 26.87 -19.25 8.50
CA SER A 1012 25.81 -18.68 7.68
C SER A 1012 24.63 -18.16 8.52
N LEU A 1013 24.02 -17.07 8.07
CA LEU A 1013 22.73 -16.56 8.52
C LEU A 1013 21.89 -16.20 7.31
N ARG A 1014 20.65 -16.67 7.26
CA ARG A 1014 19.62 -16.12 6.38
C ARG A 1014 18.57 -15.42 7.21
N SER A 1015 18.13 -14.23 6.81
CA SER A 1015 17.05 -13.49 7.47
C SER A 1015 16.06 -12.99 6.43
N LEU A 1016 14.80 -13.38 6.61
CA LEU A 1016 13.65 -12.91 5.84
C LEU A 1016 12.96 -11.81 6.65
N ILE A 1017 12.83 -10.62 6.07
CA ILE A 1017 12.27 -9.43 6.70
C ILE A 1017 11.00 -9.07 5.96
N ASP A 1018 9.89 -8.99 6.67
CA ASP A 1018 8.59 -8.70 6.09
C ASP A 1018 7.76 -7.83 7.03
N HIS A 1019 8.01 -6.53 7.00
CA HIS A 1019 7.37 -5.51 7.81
C HIS A 1019 7.42 -5.78 9.33
N SER A 1020 6.43 -6.48 9.88
CA SER A 1020 6.34 -6.77 11.32
C SER A 1020 6.90 -8.13 11.74
N ILE A 1021 7.46 -8.91 10.83
CA ILE A 1021 8.06 -10.22 11.12
C ILE A 1021 9.47 -10.33 10.56
N VAL A 1022 10.34 -10.97 11.34
CA VAL A 1022 11.69 -11.36 10.93
C VAL A 1022 11.91 -12.84 11.23
N GLU A 1023 12.14 -13.65 10.19
CA GLU A 1023 12.49 -15.07 10.33
C GLU A 1023 13.98 -15.28 10.04
N SER A 1024 14.74 -15.78 11.02
CA SER A 1024 16.19 -15.94 10.93
C SER A 1024 16.65 -17.38 11.06
N PHE A 1025 17.53 -17.82 10.15
CA PHE A 1025 18.01 -19.19 9.99
C PHE A 1025 19.53 -19.24 10.11
N GLY A 1026 20.02 -19.69 11.26
CA GLY A 1026 21.44 -19.83 11.56
C GLY A 1026 21.99 -21.20 11.16
N GLY A 1027 23.24 -21.21 10.65
CA GLY A 1027 23.99 -22.44 10.38
C GLY A 1027 23.33 -23.38 9.37
N GLY A 1028 22.68 -22.85 8.32
CA GLY A 1028 21.97 -23.62 7.31
C GLY A 1028 20.64 -24.18 7.80
N GLY A 1029 19.95 -23.47 8.71
CA GLY A 1029 18.65 -23.90 9.24
C GLY A 1029 18.72 -24.80 10.46
N LYS A 1030 19.89 -24.92 11.09
CA LYS A 1030 20.10 -25.68 12.34
C LYS A 1030 19.42 -25.02 13.53
N SER A 1031 19.33 -23.70 13.52
CA SER A 1031 18.63 -22.92 14.56
C SER A 1031 17.80 -21.84 13.87
N CYS A 1032 16.51 -21.79 14.20
CA CYS A 1032 15.59 -20.81 13.65
C CYS A 1032 15.07 -19.90 14.77
N ILE A 1033 14.92 -18.61 14.48
CA ILE A 1033 14.34 -17.62 15.39
C ILE A 1033 13.39 -16.71 14.60
N THR A 1034 12.11 -16.76 14.92
CA THR A 1034 11.09 -15.83 14.43
C THR A 1034 10.80 -14.75 15.48
N ALA A 1035 10.82 -13.49 15.05
CA ALA A 1035 10.50 -12.35 15.91
C ALA A 1035 9.39 -11.51 15.29
N ARG A 1036 8.51 -10.94 16.14
CA ARG A 1036 7.56 -9.90 15.77
C ARG A 1036 8.00 -8.56 16.30
N VAL A 1037 7.94 -7.54 15.45
CA VAL A 1037 8.43 -6.19 15.74
C VAL A 1037 7.51 -5.15 15.12
N TYR A 1038 7.37 -4.00 15.76
CA TYR A 1038 6.41 -2.96 15.36
C TYR A 1038 7.06 -1.58 15.47
N PRO A 1039 8.09 -1.31 14.65
CA PRO A 1039 8.78 -0.02 14.67
C PRO A 1039 7.83 1.12 14.32
N GLN A 1040 8.06 2.28 14.91
CA GLN A 1040 7.27 3.49 14.64
C GLN A 1040 7.88 4.33 13.51
N LEU A 1041 9.21 4.31 13.38
CA LEU A 1041 10.00 5.07 12.42
C LEU A 1041 10.45 4.19 11.26
N ALA A 1042 10.96 2.99 11.56
CA ALA A 1042 11.54 2.09 10.56
C ALA A 1042 10.48 1.30 9.77
N VAL A 1043 9.61 2.02 9.06
CA VAL A 1043 8.46 1.49 8.33
C VAL A 1043 8.57 1.81 6.84
N GLY A 1044 8.21 0.86 5.98
CA GLY A 1044 8.19 1.07 4.54
C GLY A 1044 9.57 1.51 4.01
N ASN A 1045 9.61 2.68 3.35
CA ASN A 1045 10.85 3.24 2.79
C ASN A 1045 11.80 3.85 3.83
N GLU A 1046 11.33 4.09 5.06
CA GLU A 1046 12.14 4.61 6.17
C GLU A 1046 12.85 3.50 6.96
N ALA A 1047 12.63 2.23 6.59
CA ALA A 1047 13.40 1.12 7.11
C ALA A 1047 14.77 1.05 6.44
N HIS A 1048 15.79 0.77 7.24
CA HIS A 1048 17.17 0.59 6.81
C HIS A 1048 17.71 -0.78 7.24
N LEU A 1049 18.79 -1.20 6.57
CA LEU A 1049 19.46 -2.47 6.80
C LEU A 1049 20.95 -2.22 7.01
N TYR A 1050 21.53 -2.79 8.06
CA TYR A 1050 22.96 -2.68 8.35
C TYR A 1050 23.60 -4.03 8.64
N VAL A 1051 24.89 -4.11 8.39
CA VAL A 1051 25.77 -5.13 8.97
C VAL A 1051 26.58 -4.49 10.08
N PHE A 1052 26.76 -5.20 11.20
CA PHE A 1052 27.52 -4.70 12.33
C PHE A 1052 28.45 -5.76 12.93
N ASN A 1053 29.47 -5.26 13.63
CA ASN A 1053 30.33 -6.02 14.53
C ASN A 1053 30.69 -5.13 15.72
N TYR A 1054 30.07 -5.36 16.88
CA TYR A 1054 30.41 -4.68 18.14
C TYR A 1054 31.31 -5.53 19.06
N GLY A 1055 31.89 -6.61 18.52
CA GLY A 1055 33.02 -7.30 19.14
C GLY A 1055 34.32 -6.49 19.05
N THR A 1056 35.36 -6.90 19.76
CA THR A 1056 36.71 -6.33 19.61
C THR A 1056 37.49 -6.94 18.46
N GLU A 1057 37.26 -8.22 18.16
CA GLU A 1057 37.87 -8.92 17.03
C GLU A 1057 37.14 -8.63 15.72
N SER A 1058 37.88 -8.57 14.62
CA SER A 1058 37.29 -8.34 13.30
C SER A 1058 36.69 -9.64 12.74
N VAL A 1059 35.59 -9.51 11.99
CA VAL A 1059 34.95 -10.62 11.28
C VAL A 1059 34.95 -10.33 9.78
N VAL A 1060 34.98 -11.36 8.94
CA VAL A 1060 35.00 -11.19 7.49
C VAL A 1060 33.69 -11.68 6.90
N ILE A 1061 32.97 -10.83 6.18
CA ILE A 1061 31.87 -11.25 5.31
C ILE A 1061 32.50 -11.96 4.12
N SER A 1062 32.44 -13.28 4.10
CA SER A 1062 32.90 -14.08 2.96
C SER A 1062 31.99 -13.85 1.75
N ASN A 1063 30.67 -13.87 1.96
CA ASN A 1063 29.66 -13.53 0.98
C ASN A 1063 28.41 -13.00 1.70
N LEU A 1064 27.81 -11.97 1.13
CA LEU A 1064 26.49 -11.46 1.49
C LEU A 1064 25.71 -11.23 0.21
N SER A 1065 24.45 -11.65 0.19
CA SER A 1065 23.47 -11.33 -0.83
C SER A 1065 22.21 -10.83 -0.16
N ALA A 1066 21.71 -9.68 -0.58
CA ALA A 1066 20.45 -9.12 -0.12
C ALA A 1066 19.56 -8.89 -1.34
N TRP A 1067 18.30 -9.31 -1.26
CA TRP A 1067 17.31 -9.14 -2.30
C TRP A 1067 16.14 -8.32 -1.77
N SER A 1068 15.69 -7.32 -2.53
CA SER A 1068 14.32 -6.82 -2.39
C SER A 1068 13.35 -7.96 -2.75
N MET A 1069 12.27 -8.09 -2.01
CA MET A 1069 11.22 -9.10 -2.26
C MET A 1069 9.98 -8.38 -2.79
N LYS A 1070 9.37 -8.86 -3.89
CA LYS A 1070 8.02 -8.43 -4.28
C LYS A 1070 6.98 -9.04 -3.34
N SER A 1071 5.77 -8.47 -3.28
CA SER A 1071 4.67 -9.04 -2.53
C SER A 1071 4.15 -10.31 -3.21
N ALA A 1072 3.61 -11.24 -2.43
CA ALA A 1072 2.89 -12.41 -2.91
C ALA A 1072 1.43 -12.05 -3.21
N GLU A 1073 0.81 -12.77 -4.15
CA GLU A 1073 -0.61 -12.58 -4.46
C GLU A 1073 -1.48 -13.30 -3.42
N LEU A 1074 -2.26 -12.56 -2.64
CA LEU A 1074 -3.22 -13.08 -1.66
C LEU A 1074 -4.64 -12.65 -2.06
N LEU A 1075 -5.22 -13.34 -3.05
CA LEU A 1075 -6.42 -12.87 -3.76
C LEU A 1075 -7.70 -13.63 -3.33
N PRO A 1076 -8.88 -12.98 -3.31
CA PRO A 1076 -10.18 -13.68 -3.30
C PRO A 1076 -10.39 -14.51 -4.57
N LEU A 1077 -11.20 -15.58 -4.48
CA LEU A 1077 -11.49 -16.48 -5.60
C LEU A 1077 -12.05 -15.77 -6.86
N ASP A 1078 -12.84 -14.72 -6.68
CA ASP A 1078 -13.51 -13.99 -7.78
C ASP A 1078 -12.56 -13.10 -8.61
N GLU A 1079 -11.36 -12.81 -8.10
CA GLU A 1079 -10.38 -11.95 -8.78
C GLU A 1079 -9.44 -12.75 -9.68
N ARG A 1080 -9.18 -14.02 -9.38
CA ARG A 1080 -8.21 -14.84 -10.15
C ARG A 1080 -8.76 -15.45 -11.44
N THR A 1081 -10.07 -15.64 -11.57
CA THR A 1081 -10.69 -16.09 -12.84
C THR A 1081 -10.54 -15.06 -13.97
N LYS A 1082 -10.19 -13.81 -13.66
CA LYS A 1082 -9.84 -12.76 -14.63
C LYS A 1082 -8.37 -12.79 -15.08
N SER A 1083 -7.46 -13.35 -14.26
CA SER A 1083 -6.00 -13.38 -14.53
C SER A 1083 -5.52 -14.54 -15.43
N GLN A 1084 -6.41 -15.48 -15.80
CA GLN A 1084 -6.08 -16.64 -16.63
C GLN A 1084 -6.94 -16.78 -17.91
N VAL A 1085 -7.56 -15.68 -18.39
CA VAL A 1085 -8.21 -15.64 -19.71
C VAL A 1085 -7.41 -14.79 -20.69
#